data_AF-A0A355MB99-F1
#
_entry.id   AF-A0A355MB99-F1
#
_cell.length_a   1.000
_cell.length_b   1.000
_cell.length_c   1.000
_cell.angle_alpha   90.00
_cell.angle_beta   90.00
_cell.angle_gamma   90.00
#
_symmetry.space_group_name_H-M   'P 1'
#
loop_
_entity.id
_entity.type
_entity.pdbx_description
1 polymer ?
#
loop_
_entity_poly.entity_id
_entity_poly.type
_entity_poly.pdbx_seq_one_letter_code
_entity_poly.pdbx_strand_id
1 'polypeptide(L)'
;MFRMTIKFLLFSAFIFTSFFLNAEIDISLTPSPIIAGEPSYLSIKSSEGPAEIVDIPDVKGVQWLNKARNGSNVMIINGERFDITQYGFVVDKPGKFSFPTFKIKYGGEEIETQPREFTARSGALSDIDTLIFIEPKFNVKGKVYVGQSVQLDIYLLSAQDIEAKPTSYPQIMLDNVMYDNYSSKNSENERFAAYPYYPPERIEREGAVFLKTCFMTSFRPMVPGKLKGSVSLPLDIVVPNNSSARRNMIDSRLFNSSIFDDPFFSRDKHVAKNISASIPNLDVLPLPKQPDNVNFLGLFGKWDVGITVTPEKLSEGETLTIKIEISGYGSLETLKAPDLTIPDFTSYKPEISKDQAIDLSGSKSKAVITYILVPKEAGKTKISLLFATFNTQEDKYEIYKSEKDIEVTKNNHIQSQSINSARMNQIANSSQSVKKKENDSILYIKKNVSCELKVPLWKNYMPFYIAFIVLGPLLLVISELLRKKKNSITENSLRKQKALKRKGRILRELKTKNGLDFSNFIDSDVVPFINDVSGFPPGTTSYELTSKLSDKTFSECLHEANKTKYMSGMDSSSEKDLKIRLSRCLRKICFIMFGFFIFSYSAQALPIDDFTLEYNRGNFKQAEEICHANLNSETPSPDWLYNLGNTCVQEGKLADALVYYKRALLLDPRDQDILQNLNYVRRLLYLPELYQTKTPLELLTYLRDMLRPDEWLLMASIMFFALFIVIAFRRKISYYSFISASLILLSLIIIGIGVSINQTSALYSSKNAIITIRNPIIHSLPTDDSAEVKMLLSIGDEVKVQDKMDGWSLISSKNNKTIGWVTNNTAAQIWPY
;
A
#
# COMPACT_ATOMS: atom_id res chain seq x y z
N MET A 1 10.30 -48.82 3.24
CA MET A 1 10.55 -47.40 3.56
C MET A 1 12.04 -47.02 3.63
N PHE A 2 12.95 -47.79 3.00
CA PHE A 2 14.40 -47.47 2.92
C PHE A 2 14.91 -47.37 1.47
N ARG A 3 14.04 -47.63 0.47
CA ARG A 3 14.34 -47.50 -0.97
C ARG A 3 13.87 -46.17 -1.59
N MET A 4 13.00 -45.40 -0.93
CA MET A 4 12.60 -44.05 -1.38
C MET A 4 13.59 -42.96 -0.97
N THR A 5 14.30 -43.15 0.15
CA THR A 5 15.30 -42.19 0.65
C THR A 5 16.59 -42.20 -0.17
N ILE A 6 17.00 -43.35 -0.73
CA ILE A 6 18.20 -43.44 -1.58
C ILE A 6 17.95 -42.88 -2.99
N LYS A 7 16.73 -42.99 -3.52
CA LYS A 7 16.36 -42.33 -4.80
C LYS A 7 16.25 -40.81 -4.66
N PHE A 8 15.89 -40.30 -3.49
CA PHE A 8 15.87 -38.85 -3.22
C PHE A 8 17.28 -38.26 -3.06
N LEU A 9 18.21 -39.03 -2.47
CA LEU A 9 19.60 -38.60 -2.25
C LEU A 9 20.45 -38.70 -3.53
N LEU A 10 20.13 -39.63 -4.45
CA LEU A 10 20.75 -39.69 -5.77
C LEU A 10 20.16 -38.65 -6.75
N PHE A 11 18.91 -38.21 -6.57
CA PHE A 11 18.33 -37.11 -7.35
C PHE A 11 18.87 -35.75 -6.90
N SER A 12 19.18 -35.58 -5.60
CA SER A 12 19.85 -34.37 -5.10
C SER A 12 21.34 -34.30 -5.45
N ALA A 13 21.99 -35.45 -5.69
CA ALA A 13 23.40 -35.52 -6.07
C ALA A 13 23.65 -35.33 -7.58
N PHE A 14 22.62 -35.44 -8.43
CA PHE A 14 22.74 -35.21 -9.88
C PHE A 14 22.36 -33.78 -10.32
N ILE A 15 21.88 -32.94 -9.40
CA ILE A 15 21.59 -31.51 -9.65
C ILE A 15 22.78 -30.62 -9.21
N PHE A 16 23.81 -31.19 -8.58
CA PHE A 16 24.97 -30.45 -8.08
C PHE A 16 26.26 -30.63 -8.90
N THR A 17 26.17 -31.11 -10.14
CA THR A 17 27.30 -31.14 -11.09
C THR A 17 26.90 -30.61 -12.45
N SER A 18 26.34 -29.40 -12.48
CA SER A 18 26.32 -28.53 -13.68
C SER A 18 25.79 -27.14 -13.31
N PHE A 19 26.49 -26.46 -12.42
CA PHE A 19 26.46 -25.01 -12.34
C PHE A 19 27.91 -24.53 -12.16
N PHE A 20 28.70 -24.68 -13.22
CA PHE A 20 29.67 -23.64 -13.53
C PHE A 20 28.85 -22.45 -14.02
N LEU A 21 28.32 -21.65 -13.09
CA LEU A 21 27.88 -20.30 -13.39
C LEU A 21 29.14 -19.54 -13.75
N ASN A 22 29.29 -19.16 -15.02
CA ASN A 22 30.25 -18.13 -15.40
C ASN A 22 29.98 -16.91 -14.52
N ALA A 23 30.99 -16.47 -13.77
CA ALA A 23 30.92 -15.23 -13.02
C ALA A 23 30.57 -14.08 -13.98
N GLU A 24 29.43 -13.42 -13.76
CA GLU A 24 28.99 -12.29 -14.58
C GLU A 24 29.67 -11.03 -14.05
N ILE A 25 30.82 -10.68 -14.64
CA ILE A 25 31.50 -9.40 -14.39
C ILE A 25 30.89 -8.37 -15.32
N ASP A 26 30.14 -7.42 -14.75
CA ASP A 26 29.57 -6.31 -15.51
C ASP A 26 30.37 -5.02 -15.24
N ILE A 27 30.76 -4.34 -16.31
CA ILE A 27 31.50 -3.08 -16.25
C ILE A 27 30.53 -1.98 -16.66
N SER A 28 30.54 -0.85 -15.98
CA SER A 28 29.72 0.31 -16.33
C SER A 28 30.47 1.61 -16.13
N LEU A 29 30.07 2.66 -16.85
CA LEU A 29 30.64 3.99 -16.76
C LEU A 29 29.57 4.93 -16.22
N THR A 30 29.91 5.73 -15.22
CA THR A 30 28.99 6.66 -14.58
C THR A 30 29.64 8.04 -14.41
N PRO A 31 28.95 9.15 -14.74
CA PRO A 31 27.66 9.22 -15.45
C PRO A 31 27.77 8.85 -16.94
N SER A 32 26.65 8.47 -17.57
CA SER A 32 26.57 8.20 -19.02
C SER A 32 25.53 9.14 -19.64
N PRO A 33 25.91 10.25 -20.29
CA PRO A 33 27.21 10.51 -20.93
C PRO A 33 28.30 11.07 -20.01
N ILE A 34 29.56 10.83 -20.37
CA ILE A 34 30.75 11.38 -19.68
C ILE A 34 30.94 12.84 -20.07
N ILE A 35 31.26 13.69 -19.09
CA ILE A 35 31.46 15.13 -19.28
C ILE A 35 32.95 15.45 -19.17
N ALA A 36 33.52 16.10 -20.19
CA ALA A 36 34.91 16.52 -20.20
C ALA A 36 35.16 17.58 -19.12
N GLY A 37 36.21 17.38 -18.31
CA GLY A 37 36.57 18.22 -17.16
C GLY A 37 35.92 17.81 -15.84
N GLU A 38 34.97 16.86 -15.83
CA GLU A 38 34.31 16.37 -14.61
C GLU A 38 34.76 14.95 -14.22
N PRO A 39 34.77 14.62 -12.91
CA PRO A 39 35.07 13.28 -12.43
C PRO A 39 34.01 12.27 -12.87
N SER A 40 34.44 11.21 -13.54
CA SER A 40 33.65 10.04 -13.96
C SER A 40 34.21 8.77 -13.32
N TYR A 41 33.42 7.70 -13.29
CA TYR A 41 33.77 6.45 -12.61
C TYR A 41 33.59 5.25 -13.54
N LEU A 42 34.57 4.34 -13.50
CA LEU A 42 34.45 3.00 -14.04
C LEU A 42 34.08 2.06 -12.88
N SER A 43 32.89 1.47 -12.96
CA SER A 43 32.33 0.59 -11.94
C SER A 43 32.38 -0.86 -12.41
N ILE A 44 32.92 -1.76 -11.59
CA ILE A 44 32.98 -3.20 -11.83
C ILE A 44 32.06 -3.87 -10.83
N LYS A 45 31.02 -4.57 -11.31
CA LYS A 45 30.07 -5.34 -10.52
C LYS A 45 30.44 -6.82 -10.59
N SER A 46 30.42 -7.48 -9.44
CA SER A 46 30.98 -8.82 -9.26
C SER A 46 30.19 -9.63 -8.23
N SER A 47 29.91 -10.91 -8.49
CA SER A 47 29.05 -11.76 -7.65
C SER A 47 29.77 -12.54 -6.54
N GLU A 48 31.06 -12.86 -6.69
CA GLU A 48 31.81 -13.69 -5.71
C GLU A 48 32.88 -12.93 -4.92
N GLY A 49 32.95 -11.60 -5.03
CA GLY A 49 33.89 -10.79 -4.25
C GLY A 49 34.33 -9.49 -4.93
N PRO A 50 35.21 -8.71 -4.29
CA PRO A 50 35.76 -7.49 -4.88
C PRO A 50 36.66 -7.80 -6.08
N ALA A 51 36.31 -7.27 -7.25
CA ALA A 51 37.13 -7.35 -8.46
C ALA A 51 38.05 -6.12 -8.59
N GLU A 52 39.34 -6.33 -8.88
CA GLU A 52 40.36 -5.28 -8.94
C GLU A 52 41.03 -5.22 -10.30
N ILE A 53 41.29 -4.02 -10.82
CA ILE A 53 42.06 -3.84 -12.07
C ILE A 53 43.53 -4.06 -11.73
N VAL A 54 44.20 -4.98 -12.43
CA VAL A 54 45.61 -5.31 -12.21
C VAL A 54 46.49 -4.13 -12.61
N ASP A 55 46.32 -3.68 -13.86
CA ASP A 55 47.02 -2.52 -14.42
C ASP A 55 46.00 -1.55 -15.01
N ILE A 56 45.97 -0.35 -14.45
CA ILE A 56 45.06 0.71 -14.91
C ILE A 56 45.47 1.12 -16.33
N PRO A 57 44.57 1.03 -17.33
CA PRO A 57 44.90 1.31 -18.71
C PRO A 57 45.22 2.80 -18.91
N ASP A 58 46.35 3.07 -19.56
CA ASP A 58 46.75 4.43 -19.93
C ASP A 58 46.09 4.82 -21.27
N VAL A 59 45.17 5.78 -21.23
CA VAL A 59 44.41 6.24 -22.40
C VAL A 59 44.67 7.73 -22.59
N LYS A 60 45.14 8.10 -23.78
CA LYS A 60 45.49 9.47 -24.13
C LYS A 60 44.29 10.41 -23.95
N GLY A 61 44.41 11.40 -23.07
CA GLY A 61 43.35 12.37 -22.75
C GLY A 61 42.41 11.96 -21.62
N VAL A 62 42.67 10.83 -20.97
CA VAL A 62 41.98 10.36 -19.76
C VAL A 62 42.96 10.37 -18.59
N GLN A 63 42.65 11.10 -17.53
CA GLN A 63 43.45 11.19 -16.31
C GLN A 63 42.77 10.45 -15.17
N TRP A 64 43.42 9.41 -14.63
CA TRP A 64 42.92 8.69 -13.46
C TRP A 64 43.12 9.52 -12.18
N LEU A 65 42.04 9.75 -11.42
CA LEU A 65 42.04 10.62 -10.24
C LEU A 65 42.74 10.00 -9.03
N ASN A 66 42.67 8.67 -8.89
CA ASN A 66 43.38 7.88 -7.89
C ASN A 66 43.78 6.55 -8.52
N LYS A 67 45.04 6.13 -8.37
CA LYS A 67 45.48 4.76 -8.72
C LYS A 67 45.07 3.70 -7.68
N ALA A 68 44.40 4.11 -6.61
CA ALA A 68 43.91 3.26 -5.54
C ALA A 68 42.38 3.16 -5.57
N ARG A 69 41.86 2.02 -5.11
CA ARG A 69 40.43 1.69 -5.04
C ARG A 69 39.61 2.76 -4.31
N ASN A 70 38.66 3.37 -5.01
CA ASN A 70 37.69 4.28 -4.40
C ASN A 70 36.48 3.46 -3.87
N GLY A 71 36.65 2.82 -2.72
CA GLY A 71 35.56 2.16 -1.99
C GLY A 71 35.08 0.81 -2.55
N SER A 72 34.44 0.03 -1.67
CA SER A 72 33.74 -1.22 -2.00
C SER A 72 32.34 -1.16 -1.41
N ASN A 73 31.32 -1.23 -2.26
CA ASN A 73 29.94 -1.28 -1.79
C ASN A 73 29.35 -2.66 -2.05
N VAL A 74 28.70 -3.22 -1.02
CA VAL A 74 27.98 -4.49 -1.10
C VAL A 74 26.51 -4.18 -1.37
N MET A 75 25.96 -4.67 -2.48
CA MET A 75 24.53 -4.61 -2.79
C MET A 75 23.92 -6.00 -2.72
N ILE A 76 22.69 -6.11 -2.24
CA ILE A 76 21.91 -7.36 -2.27
C ILE A 76 20.70 -7.11 -3.16
N ILE A 77 20.63 -7.80 -4.30
CA ILE A 77 19.50 -7.70 -5.25
C ILE A 77 18.88 -9.09 -5.36
N ASN A 78 17.59 -9.23 -5.05
CA ASN A 78 16.87 -10.52 -5.09
C ASN A 78 17.51 -11.66 -4.26
N GLY A 79 18.23 -11.32 -3.19
CA GLY A 79 18.91 -12.28 -2.31
C GLY A 79 20.32 -12.68 -2.74
N GLU A 80 20.78 -12.22 -3.92
CA GLU A 80 22.16 -12.39 -4.39
C GLU A 80 23.02 -11.19 -3.99
N ARG A 81 24.22 -11.48 -3.49
CA ARG A 81 25.19 -10.48 -3.05
C ARG A 81 26.08 -10.08 -4.23
N PHE A 82 26.22 -8.79 -4.47
CA PHE A 82 27.14 -8.21 -5.45
C PHE A 82 28.07 -7.20 -4.78
N ASP A 83 29.36 -7.27 -5.10
CA ASP A 83 30.36 -6.30 -4.70
C ASP A 83 30.66 -5.36 -5.89
N ILE A 84 30.62 -4.05 -5.66
CA ILE A 84 30.91 -3.02 -6.67
C ILE A 84 32.21 -2.31 -6.31
N THR A 85 33.13 -2.23 -7.27
CA THR A 85 34.42 -1.54 -7.14
C THR A 85 34.52 -0.41 -8.16
N GLN A 86 34.91 0.79 -7.72
CA GLN A 86 34.91 1.99 -8.56
C GLN A 86 36.31 2.61 -8.71
N TYR A 87 36.63 3.06 -9.93
CA TYR A 87 37.85 3.78 -10.28
C TYR A 87 37.50 5.13 -10.92
N GLY A 88 37.95 6.24 -10.32
CA GLY A 88 37.65 7.58 -10.80
C GLY A 88 38.63 8.07 -11.88
N PHE A 89 38.13 8.69 -12.95
CA PHE A 89 38.91 9.31 -14.02
C PHE A 89 38.27 10.62 -14.50
N VAL A 90 39.03 11.48 -15.17
CA VAL A 90 38.59 12.71 -15.82
C VAL A 90 39.03 12.70 -17.27
N VAL A 91 38.20 13.24 -18.16
CA VAL A 91 38.54 13.39 -19.58
C VAL A 91 38.84 14.85 -19.87
N ASP A 92 40.01 15.14 -20.45
CA ASP A 92 40.50 16.52 -20.59
C ASP A 92 39.76 17.32 -21.69
N LYS A 93 39.31 16.66 -22.76
CA LYS A 93 38.66 17.28 -23.91
C LYS A 93 37.48 16.44 -24.42
N PRO A 94 36.43 17.07 -24.98
CA PRO A 94 35.34 16.33 -25.62
C PRO A 94 35.84 15.52 -26.82
N GLY A 95 35.31 14.31 -27.01
CA GLY A 95 35.74 13.39 -28.06
C GLY A 95 35.28 11.95 -27.82
N LYS A 96 35.57 11.07 -28.78
CA LYS A 96 35.39 9.61 -28.63
C LYS A 96 36.65 9.00 -28.03
N PHE A 97 36.48 8.17 -27.02
CA PHE A 97 37.55 7.48 -26.30
C PHE A 97 37.24 5.99 -26.22
N SER A 98 38.26 5.17 -26.03
CA SER A 98 38.10 3.73 -25.86
C SER A 98 39.07 3.23 -24.81
N PHE A 99 38.56 2.49 -23.83
CA PHE A 99 39.41 1.72 -22.93
C PHE A 99 39.88 0.47 -23.67
N PRO A 100 41.19 0.22 -23.80
CA PRO A 100 41.71 -1.02 -24.37
C PRO A 100 41.37 -2.19 -23.46
N THR A 101 41.59 -3.43 -23.93
CA THR A 101 41.53 -4.61 -23.07
C THR A 101 42.49 -4.46 -21.88
N PHE A 102 41.99 -4.67 -20.67
CA PHE A 102 42.76 -4.64 -19.44
C PHE A 102 42.42 -5.84 -18.55
N LYS A 103 43.31 -6.18 -17.62
CA LYS A 103 43.16 -7.35 -16.75
C LYS A 103 42.46 -7.00 -15.43
N ILE A 104 41.49 -7.83 -15.05
CA ILE A 104 40.79 -7.77 -13.78
C ILE A 104 41.13 -9.03 -12.98
N LYS A 105 41.56 -8.85 -11.73
CA LYS A 105 41.73 -9.92 -10.75
C LYS A 105 40.42 -10.14 -10.00
N TYR A 106 39.92 -11.37 -10.05
CA TYR A 106 38.64 -11.77 -9.50
C TYR A 106 38.76 -13.19 -8.92
N GLY A 107 38.39 -13.40 -7.64
CA GLY A 107 38.39 -14.74 -7.03
C GLY A 107 39.74 -15.47 -6.98
N GLY A 108 40.86 -14.81 -7.29
CA GLY A 108 42.18 -15.42 -7.46
C GLY A 108 42.58 -15.70 -8.91
N GLU A 109 41.68 -15.52 -9.88
CA GLU A 109 41.92 -15.63 -11.32
C GLU A 109 42.06 -14.24 -11.98
N GLU A 110 42.75 -14.17 -13.12
CA GLU A 110 42.91 -12.96 -13.93
C GLU A 110 42.10 -13.11 -15.23
N ILE A 111 41.19 -12.17 -15.48
CA ILE A 111 40.31 -12.15 -16.66
C ILE A 111 40.61 -10.89 -17.48
N GLU A 112 40.62 -11.02 -18.81
CA GLU A 112 40.79 -9.90 -19.74
C GLU A 112 39.44 -9.31 -20.16
N THR A 113 39.34 -7.97 -20.14
CA THR A 113 38.12 -7.25 -20.54
C THR A 113 38.01 -7.06 -22.05
N GLN A 114 36.79 -6.88 -22.54
CA GLN A 114 36.57 -6.40 -23.90
C GLN A 114 36.83 -4.88 -23.97
N PRO A 115 37.37 -4.37 -25.09
CA PRO A 115 37.56 -2.94 -25.28
C PRO A 115 36.21 -2.22 -25.27
N ARG A 116 36.14 -1.07 -24.60
CA ARG A 116 34.88 -0.34 -24.39
C ARG A 116 35.00 1.11 -24.82
N GLU A 117 34.17 1.47 -25.80
CA GLU A 117 34.10 2.84 -26.32
C GLU A 117 33.14 3.70 -25.48
N PHE A 118 33.48 4.97 -25.32
CA PHE A 118 32.64 5.98 -24.70
C PHE A 118 32.89 7.36 -25.32
N THR A 119 31.92 8.27 -25.18
CA THR A 119 32.02 9.62 -25.75
C THR A 119 31.97 10.65 -24.62
N ALA A 120 32.99 11.52 -24.56
CA ALA A 120 33.02 12.65 -23.63
C ALA A 120 32.48 13.91 -24.30
N ARG A 121 31.52 14.58 -23.66
CA ARG A 121 30.89 15.83 -24.16
C ARG A 121 31.48 17.07 -23.46
N SER A 122 31.37 18.24 -24.07
CA SER A 122 31.85 19.49 -23.48
C SER A 122 30.88 19.94 -22.38
N GLY A 123 31.37 20.09 -21.14
CA GLY A 123 30.54 20.44 -19.99
C GLY A 123 30.33 21.94 -19.80
N ALA A 124 29.14 22.43 -20.14
CA ALA A 124 28.50 23.56 -19.47
C ALA A 124 26.97 23.34 -19.50
N LEU A 125 26.25 23.87 -18.51
CA LEU A 125 24.80 23.80 -18.28
C LEU A 125 23.89 24.29 -19.45
N SER A 126 24.41 24.52 -20.65
CA SER A 126 23.69 25.05 -21.80
C SER A 126 22.80 24.04 -22.53
N ASP A 127 23.02 22.73 -22.37
CA ASP A 127 22.38 21.71 -23.21
C ASP A 127 21.26 20.90 -22.51
N ILE A 128 20.70 21.40 -21.39
CA ILE A 128 19.48 20.78 -20.79
C ILE A 128 18.35 20.71 -21.82
N ASP A 129 18.27 21.66 -22.76
CA ASP A 129 17.27 21.67 -23.83
C ASP A 129 17.42 20.49 -24.82
N THR A 130 18.58 19.83 -24.86
CA THR A 130 18.78 18.60 -25.64
C THR A 130 18.40 17.34 -24.87
N LEU A 131 18.33 17.42 -23.54
CA LEU A 131 18.09 16.30 -22.64
C LEU A 131 16.65 16.24 -22.13
N ILE A 132 15.95 17.38 -22.12
CA ILE A 132 14.55 17.48 -21.73
C ILE A 132 13.82 18.41 -22.69
N PHE A 133 12.84 17.89 -23.41
CA PHE A 133 12.03 18.68 -24.35
C PHE A 133 10.62 18.13 -24.48
N ILE A 134 9.73 18.94 -25.07
CA ILE A 134 8.34 18.56 -25.34
C ILE A 134 8.06 18.52 -26.84
N GLU A 135 7.31 17.50 -27.27
CA GLU A 135 6.90 17.30 -28.66
C GLU A 135 5.36 17.25 -28.77
N PRO A 136 4.71 18.33 -29.22
CA PRO A 136 3.29 18.33 -29.55
C PRO A 136 3.02 17.65 -30.90
N LYS A 137 2.07 16.71 -30.94
CA LYS A 137 1.70 15.95 -32.14
C LYS A 137 0.19 15.78 -32.27
N PHE A 138 -0.35 16.04 -33.46
CA PHE A 138 -1.75 15.74 -33.76
C PHE A 138 -1.95 14.26 -34.08
N ASN A 139 -3.06 13.71 -33.60
CA ASN A 139 -3.51 12.36 -33.96
C ASN A 139 -4.17 12.30 -35.36
N VAL A 140 -4.34 13.45 -36.01
CA VAL A 140 -4.92 13.56 -37.36
C VAL A 140 -3.83 13.90 -38.36
N LYS A 141 -3.80 13.19 -39.49
CA LYS A 141 -2.97 13.52 -40.65
C LYS A 141 -3.85 14.19 -41.71
N GLY A 142 -3.59 15.44 -42.04
CA GLY A 142 -4.25 16.14 -43.16
C GLY A 142 -5.09 17.35 -42.76
N LYS A 143 -6.10 17.66 -43.57
CA LYS A 143 -7.00 18.82 -43.42
C LYS A 143 -8.02 18.56 -42.30
N VAL A 144 -8.36 19.61 -41.57
CA VAL A 144 -9.38 19.59 -40.51
C VAL A 144 -10.48 20.58 -40.84
N TYR A 145 -11.71 20.31 -40.42
CA TYR A 145 -12.84 21.21 -40.63
C TYR A 145 -13.20 22.00 -39.36
N VAL A 146 -13.76 23.20 -39.53
CA VAL A 146 -14.31 23.98 -38.42
C VAL A 146 -15.34 23.14 -37.65
N GLY A 147 -15.17 23.05 -36.32
CA GLY A 147 -16.04 22.28 -35.42
C GLY A 147 -15.68 20.78 -35.28
N GLN A 148 -14.76 20.24 -36.07
CA GLN A 148 -14.26 18.87 -35.93
C GLN A 148 -13.40 18.74 -34.65
N SER A 149 -13.61 17.70 -33.85
CA SER A 149 -12.76 17.41 -32.68
C SER A 149 -11.40 16.88 -33.14
N VAL A 150 -10.32 17.51 -32.66
CA VAL A 150 -8.92 17.18 -32.95
C VAL A 150 -8.20 16.88 -31.65
N GLN A 151 -7.55 15.73 -31.59
CA GLN A 151 -6.70 15.33 -30.46
C GLN A 151 -5.25 15.80 -30.68
N LEU A 152 -4.69 16.41 -29.63
CA LEU A 152 -3.30 16.84 -29.52
C LEU A 152 -2.63 16.10 -28.37
N ASP A 153 -1.60 15.32 -28.71
CA ASP A 153 -0.75 14.61 -27.76
C ASP A 153 0.52 15.43 -27.53
N ILE A 154 0.85 15.70 -26.27
CA ILE A 154 2.07 16.42 -25.88
C ILE A 154 2.99 15.43 -25.18
N TYR A 155 4.08 15.07 -25.83
CA TYR A 155 5.08 14.17 -25.26
C TYR A 155 6.15 14.95 -24.51
N LEU A 156 6.39 14.63 -23.24
CA LEU A 156 7.57 15.04 -22.50
C LEU A 156 8.63 13.94 -22.65
N LEU A 157 9.79 14.29 -23.21
CA LEU A 157 10.95 13.40 -23.30
C LEU A 157 12.01 13.91 -22.32
N SER A 158 12.41 13.06 -21.38
CA SER A 158 13.50 13.34 -20.43
C SER A 158 14.54 12.24 -20.49
N ALA A 159 15.83 12.59 -20.52
CA ALA A 159 16.90 11.61 -20.41
C ALA A 159 16.76 10.76 -19.14
N GLN A 160 17.07 9.46 -19.22
CA GLN A 160 16.82 8.50 -18.13
C GLN A 160 17.47 8.89 -16.79
N ASP A 161 18.62 9.55 -16.82
CA ASP A 161 19.39 9.95 -15.63
C ASP A 161 18.97 11.32 -15.06
N ILE A 162 17.95 11.96 -15.64
CA ILE A 162 17.42 13.26 -15.19
C ILE A 162 16.01 13.07 -14.65
N GLU A 163 15.84 13.36 -13.38
CA GLU A 163 14.51 13.41 -12.77
C GLU A 163 13.85 14.75 -13.08
N ALA A 164 12.97 14.75 -14.08
CA ALA A 164 12.16 15.88 -14.49
C ALA A 164 10.71 15.70 -14.02
N LYS A 165 10.28 16.48 -13.02
CA LYS A 165 8.93 16.41 -12.46
C LYS A 165 8.08 17.57 -12.99
N PRO A 166 6.99 17.31 -13.74
CA PRO A 166 6.04 18.35 -14.10
C PRO A 166 5.39 18.96 -12.85
N THR A 167 5.44 20.28 -12.71
CA THR A 167 4.78 20.97 -11.59
C THR A 167 3.31 21.28 -11.88
N SER A 168 2.91 21.25 -13.16
CA SER A 168 1.54 21.41 -13.61
C SER A 168 1.32 20.70 -14.95
N TYR A 169 0.06 20.63 -15.40
CA TYR A 169 -0.26 20.26 -16.78
C TYR A 169 0.32 21.27 -17.79
N PRO A 170 0.57 20.87 -19.05
CA PRO A 170 1.06 21.78 -20.08
C PRO A 170 0.10 22.94 -20.32
N GLN A 171 0.66 24.15 -20.43
CA GLN A 171 -0.08 25.35 -20.79
C GLN A 171 -0.06 25.50 -22.31
N ILE A 172 -1.25 25.44 -22.92
CA ILE A 172 -1.40 25.53 -24.37
C ILE A 172 -1.95 26.90 -24.74
N MET A 173 -1.24 27.59 -25.63
CA MET A 173 -1.66 28.85 -26.25
C MET A 173 -2.08 28.54 -27.68
N LEU A 174 -3.39 28.37 -27.89
CA LEU A 174 -4.01 28.19 -29.21
C LEU A 174 -5.16 29.16 -29.34
N ASP A 175 -5.17 29.93 -30.42
CA ASP A 175 -6.23 30.90 -30.71
C ASP A 175 -7.40 30.23 -31.43
N ASN A 176 -8.61 30.76 -31.20
CA ASN A 176 -9.84 30.35 -31.91
C ASN A 176 -10.17 28.84 -31.78
N VAL A 177 -9.90 28.25 -30.62
CA VAL A 177 -10.26 26.86 -30.31
C VAL A 177 -11.17 26.77 -29.09
N MET A 178 -12.04 25.77 -29.08
CA MET A 178 -12.81 25.35 -27.92
C MET A 178 -12.29 24.00 -27.44
N TYR A 179 -11.75 23.93 -26.22
CA TYR A 179 -11.27 22.68 -25.63
C TYR A 179 -12.43 21.78 -25.19
N ASP A 180 -12.22 20.47 -25.28
CA ASP A 180 -13.13 19.48 -24.72
C ASP A 180 -12.98 19.44 -23.19
N ASN A 181 -14.07 19.15 -22.47
CA ASN A 181 -14.09 19.17 -21.00
C ASN A 181 -13.86 17.77 -20.42
N TYR A 182 -12.75 17.61 -19.72
CA TYR A 182 -12.31 16.38 -19.06
C TYR A 182 -12.60 16.36 -17.55
N SER A 183 -13.34 17.32 -16.99
CA SER A 183 -13.59 17.43 -15.53
C SER A 183 -14.11 16.15 -14.87
N SER A 184 -14.88 15.32 -15.60
CA SER A 184 -15.38 14.03 -15.11
C SER A 184 -14.31 12.95 -15.01
N LYS A 185 -13.24 13.04 -15.82
CA LYS A 185 -12.13 12.08 -15.87
C LYS A 185 -10.89 12.59 -15.14
N ASN A 186 -10.70 13.91 -15.08
CA ASN A 186 -9.54 14.58 -14.48
C ASN A 186 -10.00 15.78 -13.65
N SER A 187 -10.00 15.63 -12.32
CA SER A 187 -10.37 16.70 -11.39
C SER A 187 -9.29 17.78 -11.24
N GLU A 188 -8.05 17.52 -11.66
CA GLU A 188 -6.93 18.46 -11.53
C GLU A 188 -6.86 19.44 -12.70
N ASN A 189 -7.30 19.03 -13.89
CA ASN A 189 -7.32 19.88 -15.08
C ASN A 189 -8.43 19.48 -16.04
N GLU A 190 -9.36 20.42 -16.28
CA GLU A 190 -10.51 20.20 -17.15
C GLU A 190 -10.15 20.12 -18.65
N ARG A 191 -8.94 20.51 -19.07
CA ARG A 191 -8.52 20.50 -20.49
C ARG A 191 -7.78 19.23 -20.90
N PHE A 192 -7.35 18.40 -19.96
CA PHE A 192 -6.54 17.22 -20.23
C PHE A 192 -7.20 15.96 -19.70
N ALA A 193 -7.03 14.86 -20.43
CA ALA A 193 -7.33 13.55 -19.88
C ALA A 193 -6.46 13.26 -18.64
N ALA A 194 -6.95 12.38 -17.75
CA ALA A 194 -6.21 12.00 -16.56
C ALA A 194 -4.81 11.51 -16.94
N TYR A 195 -3.80 12.10 -16.30
CA TYR A 195 -2.40 11.74 -16.49
C TYR A 195 -2.21 10.24 -16.20
N PRO A 196 -1.68 9.43 -17.13
CA PRO A 196 -1.62 8.00 -16.93
C PRO A 196 -0.62 7.59 -15.86
N TYR A 197 -1.00 6.57 -15.07
CA TYR A 197 -0.20 5.81 -14.11
C TYR A 197 0.71 4.75 -14.79
N TYR A 198 0.98 4.87 -16.09
CA TYR A 198 1.84 3.93 -16.79
C TYR A 198 3.30 4.33 -16.61
N PRO A 199 4.23 3.37 -16.44
CA PRO A 199 5.65 3.67 -16.43
C PRO A 199 6.02 4.34 -17.76
N PRO A 200 6.88 5.38 -17.74
CA PRO A 200 7.29 6.08 -18.95
C PRO A 200 7.86 5.09 -19.98
N GLU A 201 7.42 5.22 -21.23
CA GLU A 201 7.91 4.40 -22.33
C GLU A 201 9.39 4.75 -22.59
N ARG A 202 10.27 3.73 -22.65
CA ARG A 202 11.69 3.93 -22.94
C ARG A 202 11.91 4.00 -24.45
N ILE A 203 12.52 5.07 -24.94
CA ILE A 203 12.86 5.25 -26.35
C ILE A 203 14.34 5.59 -26.47
N GLU A 204 15.04 4.96 -27.41
CA GLU A 204 16.41 5.32 -27.76
C GLU A 204 16.42 6.32 -28.91
N ARG A 205 17.13 7.44 -28.74
CA ARG A 205 17.31 8.47 -29.77
C ARG A 205 18.74 8.97 -29.73
N GLU A 206 19.44 8.94 -30.86
CA GLU A 206 20.82 9.43 -31.00
C GLU A 206 21.80 8.83 -29.97
N GLY A 207 21.59 7.57 -29.57
CA GLY A 207 22.41 6.85 -28.58
C GLY A 207 22.13 7.22 -27.11
N ALA A 208 21.06 7.97 -26.83
CA ALA A 208 20.58 8.26 -25.48
C ALA A 208 19.20 7.64 -25.23
N VAL A 209 18.97 7.15 -24.02
CA VAL A 209 17.67 6.59 -23.59
C VAL A 209 16.83 7.69 -22.95
N PHE A 210 15.65 7.93 -23.52
CA PHE A 210 14.66 8.89 -23.05
C PHE A 210 13.45 8.16 -22.44
N LEU A 211 12.93 8.75 -21.37
CA LEU A 211 11.64 8.45 -20.78
C LEU A 211 10.58 9.33 -21.44
N LYS A 212 9.58 8.70 -22.05
CA LYS A 212 8.51 9.38 -22.79
C LYS A 212 7.21 9.33 -22.01
N THR A 213 6.69 10.50 -21.70
CA THR A 213 5.43 10.73 -20.97
C THR A 213 4.46 11.47 -21.88
N CYS A 214 3.16 11.13 -21.85
CA CYS A 214 2.16 11.73 -22.74
C CYS A 214 1.05 12.47 -21.97
N PHE A 215 0.78 13.72 -22.35
CA PHE A 215 -0.40 14.49 -21.96
C PHE A 215 -1.36 14.58 -23.13
N MET A 216 -2.60 14.11 -22.96
CA MET A 216 -3.60 14.06 -24.03
C MET A 216 -4.67 15.16 -23.81
N THR A 217 -4.95 15.94 -24.85
CA THR A 217 -6.06 16.91 -24.89
C THR A 217 -6.77 16.86 -26.24
N SER A 218 -8.01 17.33 -26.28
CA SER A 218 -8.78 17.49 -27.52
C SER A 218 -9.42 18.87 -27.57
N PHE A 219 -9.52 19.43 -28.78
CA PHE A 219 -10.13 20.74 -29.01
C PHE A 219 -10.82 20.80 -30.38
N ARG A 220 -11.61 21.86 -30.58
CA ARG A 220 -12.36 22.14 -31.80
C ARG A 220 -12.00 23.52 -32.35
N PRO A 221 -11.55 23.63 -33.60
CA PRO A 221 -11.26 24.93 -34.21
C PRO A 221 -12.57 25.65 -34.57
N MET A 222 -12.62 26.95 -34.30
CA MET A 222 -13.82 27.79 -34.43
C MET A 222 -13.82 28.63 -35.71
N VAL A 223 -12.65 28.86 -36.32
CA VAL A 223 -12.46 29.74 -37.47
C VAL A 223 -11.59 29.02 -38.51
N PRO A 224 -11.88 29.13 -39.82
CA PRO A 224 -11.02 28.57 -40.87
C PRO A 224 -9.69 29.33 -40.96
N GLY A 225 -8.62 28.63 -41.29
CA GLY A 225 -7.28 29.20 -41.40
C GLY A 225 -6.19 28.27 -40.87
N LYS A 226 -4.96 28.78 -40.80
CA LYS A 226 -3.84 28.04 -40.23
C LYS A 226 -3.80 28.22 -38.73
N LEU A 227 -4.06 27.13 -38.02
CA LEU A 227 -3.99 27.10 -36.57
C LEU A 227 -2.52 27.06 -36.14
N LYS A 228 -2.13 28.05 -35.35
CA LYS A 228 -0.77 28.23 -34.82
C LYS A 228 -0.83 28.41 -33.32
N GLY A 229 0.21 27.96 -32.64
CA GLY A 229 0.38 28.23 -31.22
C GLY A 229 1.55 27.49 -30.62
N SER A 230 1.64 27.57 -29.31
CA SER A 230 2.74 27.02 -28.54
C SER A 230 2.24 26.32 -27.29
N VAL A 231 3.05 25.38 -26.82
CA VAL A 231 2.86 24.70 -25.54
C VAL A 231 4.06 24.99 -24.65
N SER A 232 3.81 25.27 -23.37
CA SER A 232 4.85 25.40 -22.35
C SER A 232 4.57 24.49 -21.15
N LEU A 233 5.60 23.86 -20.62
CA LEU A 233 5.49 22.95 -19.48
C LEU A 233 6.50 23.36 -18.40
N PRO A 234 6.03 23.83 -17.23
CA PRO A 234 6.91 24.05 -16.09
C PRO A 234 7.31 22.72 -15.45
N LEU A 235 8.61 22.55 -15.26
CA LEU A 235 9.26 21.39 -14.70
C LEU A 235 10.10 21.80 -13.50
N ASP A 236 10.14 20.93 -12.51
CA ASP A 236 11.16 20.95 -11.47
C ASP A 236 12.18 19.84 -11.78
N ILE A 237 13.42 20.25 -12.03
CA ILE A 237 14.52 19.36 -12.42
C ILE A 237 15.41 19.16 -11.20
N VAL A 238 15.56 17.91 -10.76
CA VAL A 238 16.44 17.57 -9.65
C VAL A 238 17.86 17.39 -10.18
N VAL A 239 18.74 18.33 -9.87
CA VAL A 239 20.16 18.26 -10.24
C VAL A 239 20.96 17.72 -9.04
N PRO A 240 21.61 16.56 -9.16
CA PRO A 240 22.45 16.04 -8.08
C PRO A 240 23.61 16.99 -7.82
N ASN A 241 23.74 17.46 -6.58
CA ASN A 241 24.75 18.44 -6.20
C ASN A 241 26.05 17.74 -5.74
N ASN A 242 26.97 17.48 -6.67
CA ASN A 242 28.29 16.89 -6.34
C ASN A 242 29.34 17.89 -5.83
N SER A 243 28.97 19.12 -5.48
CA SER A 243 29.95 20.18 -5.13
C SER A 243 30.51 20.15 -3.70
N SER A 244 30.10 19.21 -2.84
CA SER A 244 30.52 19.18 -1.42
C SER A 244 31.91 18.59 -1.15
N ALA A 245 32.64 18.09 -2.16
CA ALA A 245 33.93 17.43 -1.95
C ALA A 245 35.11 18.35 -1.59
N ARG A 246 34.94 19.69 -1.51
CA ARG A 246 36.08 20.62 -1.41
C ARG A 246 36.22 21.42 -0.11
N ARG A 247 35.35 21.27 0.90
CA ARG A 247 35.55 21.92 2.21
C ARG A 247 35.06 21.06 3.37
N ASN A 248 36.02 20.54 4.13
CA ASN A 248 36.04 20.34 5.60
C ASN A 248 36.82 19.07 5.94
N MET A 249 38.16 19.18 5.97
CA MET A 249 39.05 18.07 6.32
C MET A 249 39.71 18.23 7.71
N ILE A 250 39.30 19.23 8.52
CA ILE A 250 40.03 19.58 9.76
C ILE A 250 39.17 19.66 11.03
N ASP A 251 37.83 19.58 11.00
CA ASP A 251 37.06 19.73 12.24
C ASP A 251 35.80 18.85 12.38
N SER A 252 35.96 17.52 12.37
CA SER A 252 34.84 16.61 12.67
C SER A 252 35.31 15.24 13.16
N ARG A 253 35.68 15.15 14.45
CA ARG A 253 35.93 13.86 15.13
C ARG A 253 34.90 13.51 16.21
N LEU A 254 33.82 14.30 16.36
CA LEU A 254 32.87 14.11 17.46
C LEU A 254 31.39 13.95 17.03
N PHE A 255 31.03 14.25 15.78
CA PHE A 255 29.72 13.93 15.20
C PHE A 255 29.89 13.69 13.70
N ASN A 256 30.24 12.47 13.28
CA ASN A 256 30.05 12.10 11.88
C ASN A 256 29.94 10.57 11.74
N SER A 257 28.70 10.09 11.74
CA SER A 257 28.31 8.81 11.18
C SER A 257 27.06 9.07 10.37
N SER A 258 27.18 9.06 9.04
CA SER A 258 26.36 8.26 8.10
C SER A 258 24.83 8.24 8.25
N ILE A 259 24.24 9.13 9.07
CA ILE A 259 22.81 9.22 9.39
C ILE A 259 22.21 10.49 8.75
N PHE A 260 23.05 11.48 8.42
CA PHE A 260 22.65 12.68 7.68
C PHE A 260 23.05 12.65 6.20
N ASP A 261 23.65 11.55 5.73
CA ASP A 261 23.98 11.31 4.32
C ASP A 261 22.90 10.46 3.62
N ASP A 262 21.72 10.32 4.22
CA ASP A 262 20.55 9.76 3.56
C ASP A 262 20.03 10.70 2.44
N PRO A 263 19.36 10.18 1.40
CA PRO A 263 18.64 10.98 0.39
C PRO A 263 17.62 11.97 0.99
N PHE A 264 17.31 11.82 2.28
CA PHE A 264 16.41 12.65 3.05
C PHE A 264 16.99 14.03 3.45
N PHE A 265 18.32 14.18 3.48
CA PHE A 265 19.00 15.42 3.91
C PHE A 265 19.97 16.02 2.88
N SER A 266 20.13 15.37 1.73
CA SER A 266 20.82 15.97 0.59
C SER A 266 20.03 17.18 0.09
N ARG A 267 20.63 18.37 0.08
CA ARG A 267 20.08 19.51 -0.67
C ARG A 267 20.28 19.22 -2.15
N ASP A 268 19.39 18.41 -2.72
CA ASP A 268 19.24 18.32 -4.15
C ASP A 268 18.95 19.73 -4.68
N LYS A 269 19.68 20.12 -5.73
CA LYS A 269 19.48 21.43 -6.32
C LYS A 269 18.29 21.32 -7.27
N HIS A 270 17.13 21.73 -6.79
CA HIS A 270 15.93 21.92 -7.59
C HIS A 270 16.14 23.10 -8.54
N VAL A 271 16.03 22.84 -9.85
CA VAL A 271 16.07 23.86 -10.89
C VAL A 271 14.71 23.90 -11.56
N ALA A 272 13.93 24.93 -11.24
CA ALA A 272 12.69 25.21 -11.96
C ALA A 272 13.02 25.65 -13.39
N LYS A 273 12.49 24.94 -14.38
CA LYS A 273 12.65 25.25 -15.80
C LYS A 273 11.31 25.20 -16.51
N ASN A 274 11.03 26.16 -17.38
CA ASN A 274 9.86 26.12 -18.25
C ASN A 274 10.32 25.79 -19.67
N ILE A 275 9.95 24.61 -20.18
CA ILE A 275 10.27 24.21 -21.56
C ILE A 275 9.10 24.58 -22.47
N SER A 276 9.39 25.00 -23.69
CA SER A 276 8.37 25.44 -24.65
C SER A 276 8.61 24.84 -26.04
N ALA A 277 7.54 24.50 -26.75
CA ALA A 277 7.60 24.02 -28.13
C ALA A 277 6.48 24.63 -28.98
N SER A 278 6.76 24.83 -30.26
CA SER A 278 5.75 25.25 -31.24
C SER A 278 4.88 24.06 -31.61
N ILE A 279 3.57 24.26 -31.65
CA ILE A 279 2.61 23.27 -32.15
C ILE A 279 2.72 23.22 -33.68
N PRO A 280 2.68 22.04 -34.33
CA PRO A 280 2.68 21.94 -35.78
C PRO A 280 1.54 22.76 -36.41
N ASN A 281 1.76 23.29 -37.62
CA ASN A 281 0.69 23.99 -38.33
C ASN A 281 -0.41 23.00 -38.74
N LEU A 282 -1.66 23.37 -38.49
CA LEU A 282 -2.83 22.60 -38.91
C LEU A 282 -3.73 23.46 -39.79
N ASP A 283 -4.05 22.99 -41.00
CA ASP A 283 -4.91 23.69 -41.94
C ASP A 283 -6.38 23.39 -41.62
N VAL A 284 -7.12 24.42 -41.18
CA VAL A 284 -8.56 24.35 -40.88
C VAL A 284 -9.36 24.92 -42.04
N LEU A 285 -10.24 24.11 -42.62
CA LEU A 285 -11.12 24.47 -43.73
C LEU A 285 -12.54 24.79 -43.25
N PRO A 286 -13.26 25.72 -43.91
CA PRO A 286 -14.67 25.92 -43.65
C PRO A 286 -15.48 24.70 -44.11
N LEU A 287 -16.62 24.46 -43.46
CA LEU A 287 -17.57 23.45 -43.92
C LEU A 287 -18.22 23.91 -45.25
N PRO A 288 -18.46 22.99 -46.20
CA PRO A 288 -19.19 23.31 -47.41
C PRO A 288 -20.64 23.70 -47.09
N LYS A 289 -21.31 24.42 -48.00
CA LYS A 289 -22.69 24.87 -47.78
C LYS A 289 -23.60 23.64 -47.56
N GLN A 290 -24.28 23.62 -46.41
CA GLN A 290 -25.20 22.56 -46.04
C GLN A 290 -26.39 22.50 -47.03
N PRO A 291 -26.83 21.30 -47.44
CA PRO A 291 -28.03 21.14 -48.26
C PRO A 291 -29.29 21.68 -47.56
N ASP A 292 -30.19 22.28 -48.33
CA ASP A 292 -31.45 22.83 -47.81
C ASP A 292 -32.36 21.69 -47.28
N ASN A 293 -33.10 21.96 -46.19
CA ASN A 293 -34.04 21.02 -45.52
C ASN A 293 -33.41 19.74 -44.92
N VAL A 294 -32.13 19.76 -44.56
CA VAL A 294 -31.46 18.63 -43.89
C VAL A 294 -30.98 19.04 -42.51
N ASN A 295 -31.19 18.19 -41.51
CA ASN A 295 -30.76 18.40 -40.13
C ASN A 295 -29.36 17.81 -39.90
N PHE A 296 -28.34 18.66 -39.82
CA PHE A 296 -26.96 18.21 -39.55
C PHE A 296 -26.79 17.80 -38.08
N LEU A 297 -26.38 16.54 -37.84
CA LEU A 297 -26.20 15.98 -36.50
C LEU A 297 -24.90 16.42 -35.83
N GLY A 298 -24.07 17.25 -36.48
CA GLY A 298 -22.79 17.69 -35.91
C GLY A 298 -21.70 16.63 -35.92
N LEU A 299 -21.90 15.50 -36.61
CA LEU A 299 -20.95 14.38 -36.64
C LEU A 299 -19.99 14.47 -37.83
N PHE A 300 -18.72 14.21 -37.55
CA PHE A 300 -17.63 14.21 -38.53
C PHE A 300 -17.04 12.79 -38.63
N GLY A 301 -16.78 12.32 -39.84
CA GLY A 301 -16.24 10.98 -40.12
C GLY A 301 -17.27 10.05 -40.74
N LYS A 302 -17.03 8.74 -40.66
CA LYS A 302 -17.91 7.72 -41.25
C LYS A 302 -18.89 7.20 -40.20
N TRP A 303 -20.17 7.40 -40.46
CA TRP A 303 -21.26 7.06 -39.55
C TRP A 303 -22.32 6.23 -40.27
N ASP A 304 -23.04 5.43 -39.50
CA ASP A 304 -24.24 4.71 -39.91
C ASP A 304 -25.38 5.18 -39.02
N VAL A 305 -26.49 5.57 -39.62
CA VAL A 305 -27.62 6.22 -38.93
C VAL A 305 -28.91 5.51 -39.31
N GLY A 306 -29.49 4.79 -38.35
CA GLY A 306 -30.82 4.19 -38.44
C GLY A 306 -31.87 5.10 -37.81
N ILE A 307 -33.01 5.30 -38.49
CA ILE A 307 -34.11 6.13 -38.00
C ILE A 307 -35.37 5.27 -37.92
N THR A 308 -35.91 5.13 -36.71
CA THR A 308 -37.10 4.32 -36.43
C THR A 308 -38.19 5.18 -35.84
N VAL A 309 -39.43 5.02 -36.31
CA VAL A 309 -40.61 5.76 -35.86
C VAL A 309 -41.66 4.78 -35.34
N THR A 310 -42.08 4.92 -34.08
CA THR A 310 -43.02 4.01 -33.42
C THR A 310 -43.92 4.75 -32.42
N PRO A 311 -45.22 4.40 -32.30
CA PRO A 311 -45.98 3.40 -33.07
C PRO A 311 -46.53 3.94 -34.40
N GLU A 312 -46.99 3.07 -35.30
CA GLU A 312 -47.53 3.45 -36.63
C GLU A 312 -48.99 3.95 -36.59
N LYS A 313 -49.76 3.50 -35.59
CA LYS A 313 -51.15 3.90 -35.34
C LYS A 313 -51.23 4.49 -33.94
N LEU A 314 -51.93 5.61 -33.80
CA LEU A 314 -51.91 6.38 -32.57
C LEU A 314 -53.25 7.09 -32.34
N SER A 315 -53.68 7.24 -31.09
CA SER A 315 -54.88 8.01 -30.73
C SER A 315 -54.52 9.43 -30.28
N GLU A 316 -55.48 10.35 -30.38
CA GLU A 316 -55.31 11.72 -29.86
C GLU A 316 -54.88 11.71 -28.37
N GLY A 317 -53.74 12.33 -28.06
CA GLY A 317 -53.14 12.37 -26.72
C GLY A 317 -52.08 11.30 -26.42
N GLU A 318 -51.87 10.32 -27.30
CA GLU A 318 -50.78 9.32 -27.17
C GLU A 318 -49.45 9.86 -27.72
N THR A 319 -48.32 9.28 -27.29
CA THR A 319 -46.97 9.74 -27.67
C THR A 319 -46.38 8.91 -28.80
N LEU A 320 -45.80 9.59 -29.78
CA LEU A 320 -45.03 9.01 -30.87
C LEU A 320 -43.55 9.21 -30.61
N THR A 321 -42.78 8.12 -30.67
CA THR A 321 -41.35 8.12 -30.40
C THR A 321 -40.57 7.96 -31.71
N ILE A 322 -39.62 8.88 -31.96
CA ILE A 322 -38.62 8.74 -33.02
C ILE A 322 -37.28 8.40 -32.37
N LYS A 323 -36.73 7.24 -32.73
CA LYS A 323 -35.43 6.78 -32.26
C LYS A 323 -34.41 6.85 -33.39
N ILE A 324 -33.32 7.58 -33.18
CA ILE A 324 -32.19 7.68 -34.11
C ILE A 324 -31.02 6.91 -33.50
N GLU A 325 -30.65 5.80 -34.12
CA GLU A 325 -29.52 4.97 -33.71
C GLU A 325 -28.32 5.30 -34.58
N ILE A 326 -27.24 5.76 -33.95
CA ILE A 326 -26.03 6.23 -34.61
C ILE A 326 -24.90 5.29 -34.21
N SER A 327 -24.17 4.76 -35.19
CA SER A 327 -22.98 3.96 -34.93
C SER A 327 -21.88 4.25 -35.95
N GLY A 328 -20.63 4.39 -35.52
CA GLY A 328 -19.58 4.77 -36.45
C GLY A 328 -18.22 4.97 -35.80
N TYR A 329 -17.28 5.46 -36.60
CA TYR A 329 -15.91 5.74 -36.17
C TYR A 329 -15.71 7.25 -36.10
N GLY A 330 -15.72 7.81 -34.88
CA GLY A 330 -15.58 9.23 -34.65
C GLY A 330 -15.99 9.67 -33.23
N SER A 331 -15.80 10.95 -32.94
CA SER A 331 -16.15 11.54 -31.63
C SER A 331 -17.65 11.87 -31.57
N LEU A 332 -18.30 11.50 -30.45
CA LEU A 332 -19.70 11.83 -30.16
C LEU A 332 -19.86 13.16 -29.41
N GLU A 333 -18.77 13.88 -29.11
CA GLU A 333 -18.85 15.15 -28.37
C GLU A 333 -19.47 16.28 -29.20
N THR A 334 -19.41 16.17 -30.53
CA THR A 334 -20.02 17.14 -31.44
C THR A 334 -21.45 16.80 -31.81
N LEU A 335 -22.01 15.70 -31.29
CA LEU A 335 -23.37 15.28 -31.57
C LEU A 335 -24.38 16.35 -31.11
N LYS A 336 -25.17 16.85 -32.06
CA LYS A 336 -26.28 17.76 -31.84
C LYS A 336 -27.59 17.05 -32.12
N ALA A 337 -28.59 17.28 -31.28
CA ALA A 337 -29.96 16.88 -31.53
C ALA A 337 -30.75 18.13 -31.96
N PRO A 338 -30.96 18.34 -33.28
CA PRO A 338 -31.71 19.49 -33.77
C PRO A 338 -33.18 19.41 -33.38
N ASP A 339 -33.80 20.55 -33.13
CA ASP A 339 -35.23 20.64 -32.83
C ASP A 339 -36.05 20.32 -34.09
N LEU A 340 -37.03 19.42 -33.97
CA LEU A 340 -37.87 18.97 -35.08
C LEU A 340 -39.20 19.73 -35.08
N THR A 341 -39.40 20.63 -36.05
CA THR A 341 -40.69 21.29 -36.26
C THR A 341 -41.51 20.51 -37.28
N ILE A 342 -42.44 19.69 -36.80
CA ILE A 342 -43.34 18.88 -37.65
C ILE A 342 -44.76 19.46 -37.55
N PRO A 343 -45.44 19.73 -38.69
CA PRO A 343 -46.83 20.18 -38.69
C PRO A 343 -47.73 19.20 -37.92
N ASP A 344 -48.73 19.71 -37.20
CA ASP A 344 -49.73 18.92 -36.48
C ASP A 344 -49.23 18.11 -35.27
N PHE A 345 -47.93 18.22 -34.92
CA PHE A 345 -47.35 17.61 -33.73
C PHE A 345 -46.78 18.68 -32.78
N THR A 346 -46.80 18.38 -31.48
CA THR A 346 -45.99 19.05 -30.47
C THR A 346 -44.74 18.22 -30.22
N SER A 347 -43.56 18.82 -30.42
CA SER A 347 -42.27 18.18 -30.22
C SER A 347 -41.66 18.56 -28.87
N TYR A 348 -41.20 17.57 -28.12
CA TYR A 348 -40.46 17.77 -26.88
C TYR A 348 -38.95 17.72 -27.10
N LYS A 349 -38.19 18.20 -26.12
CA LYS A 349 -36.73 18.14 -26.16
C LYS A 349 -36.25 16.69 -26.21
N PRO A 350 -35.32 16.35 -27.11
CA PRO A 350 -34.84 14.98 -27.25
C PRO A 350 -33.90 14.56 -26.11
N GLU A 351 -33.93 13.27 -25.79
CA GLU A 351 -32.95 12.64 -24.90
C GLU A 351 -31.80 12.04 -25.73
N ILE A 352 -30.57 12.17 -25.24
CA ILE A 352 -29.37 11.64 -25.91
C ILE A 352 -28.68 10.65 -24.97
N SER A 353 -28.52 9.41 -25.42
CA SER A 353 -27.72 8.38 -24.77
C SER A 353 -26.46 8.10 -25.59
N LYS A 354 -25.28 8.10 -24.96
CA LYS A 354 -23.97 7.86 -25.61
C LYS A 354 -23.32 6.63 -24.97
N ASP A 355 -22.89 5.68 -25.80
CA ASP A 355 -22.13 4.50 -25.40
C ASP A 355 -20.82 4.42 -26.20
N GLN A 356 -19.69 4.44 -25.51
CA GLN A 356 -18.36 4.45 -26.11
C GLN A 356 -17.61 3.19 -25.69
N ALA A 357 -17.68 2.15 -26.52
CA ALA A 357 -16.87 0.94 -26.35
C ALA A 357 -15.46 1.17 -26.93
N ILE A 358 -14.44 0.99 -26.11
CA ILE A 358 -13.03 1.05 -26.54
C ILE A 358 -12.60 -0.37 -26.91
N ASP A 359 -12.59 -0.68 -28.20
CA ASP A 359 -11.94 -1.88 -28.74
C ASP A 359 -10.52 -1.55 -29.23
N LEU A 360 -9.61 -2.51 -29.06
CA LEU A 360 -8.17 -2.44 -29.34
C LEU A 360 -7.78 -2.10 -30.81
N SER A 361 -8.74 -1.88 -31.72
CA SER A 361 -8.49 -1.57 -33.14
C SER A 361 -9.10 -0.25 -33.64
N GLY A 362 -9.71 0.55 -32.76
CA GLY A 362 -10.31 1.85 -33.11
C GLY A 362 -11.68 2.02 -32.46
N SER A 363 -11.95 3.22 -31.93
CA SER A 363 -13.17 3.52 -31.18
C SER A 363 -14.41 3.47 -32.07
N LYS A 364 -15.20 2.40 -31.94
CA LYS A 364 -16.55 2.33 -32.52
C LYS A 364 -17.52 2.95 -31.52
N SER A 365 -17.99 4.16 -31.82
CA SER A 365 -18.89 4.93 -30.96
C SER A 365 -20.34 4.63 -31.31
N LYS A 366 -21.22 4.52 -30.30
CA LYS A 366 -22.68 4.38 -30.47
C LYS A 366 -23.43 5.48 -29.74
N ALA A 367 -24.46 6.04 -30.36
CA ALA A 367 -25.36 6.99 -29.71
C ALA A 367 -26.80 6.72 -30.11
N VAL A 368 -27.73 7.05 -29.22
CA VAL A 368 -29.17 6.97 -29.46
C VAL A 368 -29.79 8.31 -29.10
N ILE A 369 -30.51 8.91 -30.05
CA ILE A 369 -31.33 10.11 -29.81
C ILE A 369 -32.80 9.69 -29.82
N THR A 370 -33.55 10.09 -28.80
CA THR A 370 -34.98 9.78 -28.66
C THR A 370 -35.78 11.07 -28.67
N TYR A 371 -36.66 11.26 -29.65
CA TYR A 371 -37.62 12.35 -29.72
C TYR A 371 -39.02 11.84 -29.34
N ILE A 372 -39.76 12.68 -28.61
CA ILE A 372 -41.15 12.43 -28.25
C ILE A 372 -42.02 13.50 -28.95
N LEU A 373 -43.01 13.04 -29.70
CA LEU A 373 -44.00 13.86 -30.41
C LEU A 373 -45.40 13.53 -29.89
N VAL A 374 -46.27 14.53 -29.75
CA VAL A 374 -47.70 14.33 -29.41
C VAL A 374 -48.56 15.02 -30.47
N PRO A 375 -49.50 14.31 -31.14
CA PRO A 375 -50.34 14.89 -32.18
C PRO A 375 -51.33 15.89 -31.58
N LYS A 376 -51.64 16.94 -32.34
CA LYS A 376 -52.62 17.98 -31.99
C LYS A 376 -54.02 17.67 -32.51
N GLU A 377 -54.11 17.04 -33.68
CA GLU A 377 -55.37 16.76 -34.37
C GLU A 377 -55.37 15.33 -34.94
N ALA A 378 -56.57 14.76 -35.10
CA ALA A 378 -56.75 13.45 -35.72
C ALA A 378 -56.71 13.56 -37.25
N GLY A 379 -55.93 12.71 -37.91
CA GLY A 379 -55.72 12.74 -39.35
C GLY A 379 -54.64 11.77 -39.83
N LYS A 380 -54.46 11.66 -41.15
CA LYS A 380 -53.34 10.94 -41.77
C LYS A 380 -52.25 11.93 -42.10
N THR A 381 -51.10 11.82 -41.45
CA THR A 381 -49.96 12.72 -41.64
C THR A 381 -48.73 11.90 -42.06
N LYS A 382 -47.94 12.48 -42.97
CA LYS A 382 -46.69 11.87 -43.43
C LYS A 382 -45.52 12.58 -42.76
N ILE A 383 -44.73 11.85 -41.97
CA ILE A 383 -43.51 12.37 -41.36
C ILE A 383 -42.33 12.06 -42.28
N SER A 384 -41.66 13.10 -42.76
CA SER A 384 -40.43 13.01 -43.56
C SER A 384 -39.27 13.62 -42.78
N LEU A 385 -38.24 12.82 -42.50
CA LEU A 385 -37.07 13.20 -41.72
C LEU A 385 -35.82 13.06 -42.57
N LEU A 386 -35.00 14.12 -42.59
CA LEU A 386 -33.73 14.19 -43.30
C LEU A 386 -32.64 14.60 -42.32
N PHE A 387 -31.68 13.71 -42.07
CA PHE A 387 -30.51 13.98 -41.23
C PHE A 387 -29.23 13.87 -42.05
N ALA A 388 -28.20 14.63 -41.67
CA ALA A 388 -26.88 14.53 -42.30
C ALA A 388 -25.74 14.36 -41.31
N THR A 389 -24.71 13.65 -41.75
CA THR A 389 -23.37 13.59 -41.16
C THR A 389 -22.36 14.08 -42.20
N PHE A 390 -21.16 14.49 -41.77
CA PHE A 390 -20.13 14.98 -42.69
C PHE A 390 -18.96 13.99 -42.78
N ASN A 391 -18.78 13.39 -43.95
CA ASN A 391 -17.68 12.47 -44.20
C ASN A 391 -16.41 13.26 -44.55
N THR A 392 -15.43 13.23 -43.65
CA THR A 392 -14.17 13.97 -43.75
C THR A 392 -13.18 13.38 -44.75
N GLN A 393 -13.41 12.17 -45.26
CA GLN A 393 -12.56 11.55 -46.29
C GLN A 393 -13.04 11.90 -47.71
N GLU A 394 -14.35 12.04 -47.88
CA GLU A 394 -14.97 12.33 -49.18
C GLU A 394 -15.34 13.82 -49.36
N ASP A 395 -15.14 14.63 -48.34
CA ASP A 395 -15.48 16.06 -48.29
C ASP A 395 -16.96 16.36 -48.61
N LYS A 396 -17.87 15.46 -48.22
CA LYS A 396 -19.30 15.51 -48.56
C LYS A 396 -20.21 15.16 -47.38
N TYR A 397 -21.44 15.67 -47.44
CA TYR A 397 -22.51 15.29 -46.52
C TYR A 397 -23.15 13.96 -46.93
N GLU A 398 -23.23 13.02 -46.00
CA GLU A 398 -24.02 11.79 -46.13
C GLU A 398 -25.41 12.06 -45.56
N ILE A 399 -26.46 11.80 -46.35
CA ILE A 399 -27.85 12.13 -46.02
C ILE A 399 -28.63 10.84 -45.75
N TYR A 400 -29.33 10.80 -44.62
CA TYR A 400 -30.19 9.70 -44.20
C TYR A 400 -31.64 10.17 -44.19
N LYS A 401 -32.48 9.46 -44.95
CA LYS A 401 -33.88 9.80 -45.15
C LYS A 401 -34.77 8.73 -44.54
N SER A 402 -35.80 9.15 -43.81
CA SER A 402 -36.86 8.28 -43.31
C SER A 402 -38.22 8.91 -43.57
N GLU A 403 -39.13 8.14 -44.16
CA GLU A 403 -40.51 8.55 -44.41
C GLU A 403 -41.45 7.52 -43.80
N LYS A 404 -42.44 7.99 -43.02
CA LYS A 404 -43.45 7.11 -42.43
C LYS A 404 -44.81 7.80 -42.41
N ASP A 405 -45.81 7.06 -42.86
CA ASP A 405 -47.22 7.47 -42.78
C ASP A 405 -47.78 7.08 -41.41
N ILE A 406 -48.41 8.02 -40.72
CA ILE A 406 -49.00 7.81 -39.39
C ILE A 406 -50.50 8.09 -39.45
N GLU A 407 -51.27 7.19 -38.88
CA GLU A 407 -52.73 7.31 -38.78
C GLU A 407 -53.12 7.67 -37.35
N VAL A 408 -53.66 8.88 -37.17
CA VAL A 408 -54.14 9.38 -35.86
C VAL A 408 -55.66 9.27 -35.78
N THR A 409 -56.17 8.45 -34.85
CA THR A 409 -57.62 8.27 -34.62
C THR A 409 -58.15 9.18 -33.50
N LYS A 410 -59.38 9.70 -33.68
CA LYS A 410 -60.05 10.55 -32.68
C LYS A 410 -60.47 9.72 -31.46
N ASN A 411 -60.15 10.20 -30.27
CA ASN A 411 -60.41 9.47 -29.03
C ASN A 411 -61.87 9.70 -28.56
N ASN A 412 -62.77 8.76 -28.85
CA ASN A 412 -64.18 8.80 -28.41
C ASN A 412 -64.39 7.92 -27.16
N HIS A 413 -63.82 8.29 -26.03
CA HIS A 413 -64.25 7.76 -24.73
C HIS A 413 -63.99 8.78 -23.60
N ILE A 414 -65.06 9.49 -23.19
CA ILE A 414 -65.17 10.00 -21.82
C ILE A 414 -65.63 8.82 -20.97
N GLN A 415 -64.68 8.14 -20.34
CA GLN A 415 -64.97 7.33 -19.17
C GLN A 415 -63.80 7.41 -18.21
N SER A 416 -64.08 7.98 -17.05
CA SER A 416 -63.22 8.02 -15.88
C SER A 416 -62.65 6.62 -15.59
N GLN A 417 -61.38 6.41 -15.93
CA GLN A 417 -60.55 5.36 -15.34
C GLN A 417 -59.29 5.99 -14.80
N SER A 418 -59.36 6.31 -13.51
CA SER A 418 -58.23 6.31 -12.60
C SER A 418 -57.61 4.91 -12.55
N ILE A 419 -56.84 4.51 -13.56
CA ILE A 419 -55.74 3.55 -13.52
C ILE A 419 -54.88 3.90 -14.73
N ASN A 420 -53.81 4.68 -14.54
CA ASN A 420 -52.58 4.66 -15.36
C ASN A 420 -51.52 5.69 -14.92
N SER A 421 -51.63 6.28 -13.72
CA SER A 421 -50.47 6.83 -13.00
C SER A 421 -49.58 5.74 -12.38
N ALA A 422 -50.02 4.47 -12.36
CA ALA A 422 -49.26 3.33 -11.83
C ALA A 422 -48.33 2.65 -12.87
N ARG A 423 -48.51 2.89 -14.17
CA ARG A 423 -47.62 2.36 -15.22
C ARG A 423 -46.49 3.31 -15.61
N MET A 424 -46.63 4.60 -15.34
CA MET A 424 -45.56 5.60 -15.51
C MET A 424 -44.42 5.42 -14.47
N ASN A 425 -44.73 4.90 -13.27
CA ASN A 425 -43.73 4.62 -12.22
C ASN A 425 -43.09 3.21 -12.31
N GLN A 426 -43.55 2.34 -13.20
CA GLN A 426 -42.92 1.02 -13.44
C GLN A 426 -42.02 0.99 -14.69
N ILE A 427 -42.21 1.92 -15.63
CA ILE A 427 -41.28 2.09 -16.77
C ILE A 427 -40.10 3.00 -16.37
N ALA A 428 -40.29 3.93 -15.43
CA ALA A 428 -39.21 4.73 -14.84
C ALA A 428 -38.26 3.90 -13.92
N ASN A 429 -38.71 2.75 -13.40
CA ASN A 429 -37.92 1.88 -12.50
C ASN A 429 -37.46 0.55 -13.13
N SER A 430 -37.57 0.39 -14.45
CA SER A 430 -37.07 -0.81 -15.15
C SER A 430 -35.95 -0.54 -16.15
N SER A 431 -35.35 0.66 -16.13
CA SER A 431 -34.12 1.00 -16.85
C SER A 431 -32.91 1.13 -15.90
N GLN A 432 -32.78 0.22 -14.93
CA GLN A 432 -31.52 -0.08 -14.26
C GLN A 432 -31.36 -1.60 -14.11
N SER A 433 -31.14 -2.26 -15.25
CA SER A 433 -30.42 -3.52 -15.30
C SER A 433 -29.59 -3.61 -16.58
N VAL A 434 -28.89 -2.53 -16.91
CA VAL A 434 -27.62 -2.71 -17.63
C VAL A 434 -26.69 -3.37 -16.62
N LYS A 435 -26.31 -4.61 -16.90
CA LYS A 435 -25.26 -5.34 -16.18
C LYS A 435 -24.04 -4.44 -16.01
N LYS A 436 -23.99 -3.73 -14.89
CA LYS A 436 -22.78 -3.13 -14.35
C LYS A 436 -21.91 -4.31 -13.96
N LYS A 437 -20.71 -4.39 -14.56
CA LYS A 437 -19.68 -5.40 -14.31
C LYS A 437 -19.75 -5.90 -12.87
N GLU A 438 -20.07 -7.18 -12.71
CA GLU A 438 -19.84 -7.96 -11.50
C GLU A 438 -18.37 -7.77 -11.11
N ASN A 439 -18.14 -6.98 -10.06
CA ASN A 439 -17.00 -7.00 -9.14
C ASN A 439 -17.09 -5.92 -8.04
N ASP A 440 -18.26 -5.25 -7.85
CA ASP A 440 -18.44 -4.19 -6.83
C ASP A 440 -19.35 -4.58 -5.64
N SER A 441 -19.96 -5.76 -5.60
CA SER A 441 -20.80 -6.18 -4.46
C SER A 441 -19.95 -6.80 -3.33
N ILE A 442 -19.20 -5.96 -2.62
CA ILE A 442 -18.42 -6.35 -1.43
C ILE A 442 -19.38 -6.30 -0.22
N LEU A 443 -20.25 -7.29 -0.06
CA LEU A 443 -21.11 -7.45 1.13
C LEU A 443 -21.09 -8.91 1.56
N TYR A 444 -19.90 -9.43 1.89
CA TYR A 444 -19.78 -10.79 2.41
C TYR A 444 -20.28 -10.85 3.86
N ILE A 445 -20.88 -11.96 4.27
CA ILE A 445 -21.35 -12.15 5.65
C ILE A 445 -20.25 -12.81 6.48
N LYS A 446 -19.97 -12.28 7.68
CA LYS A 446 -19.13 -12.99 8.65
C LYS A 446 -19.94 -14.11 9.29
N LYS A 447 -19.59 -15.35 8.98
CA LYS A 447 -20.33 -16.55 9.41
C LYS A 447 -19.99 -17.01 10.83
N ASN A 448 -18.85 -16.56 11.36
CA ASN A 448 -18.39 -16.92 12.69
C ASN A 448 -18.10 -15.63 13.47
N VAL A 449 -18.51 -15.58 14.73
CA VAL A 449 -18.11 -14.52 15.66
C VAL A 449 -16.82 -14.94 16.35
N SER A 450 -15.78 -14.15 16.14
CA SER A 450 -14.40 -14.50 16.54
C SER A 450 -14.00 -13.80 17.84
N CYS A 451 -14.58 -12.63 18.12
CA CYS A 451 -14.06 -11.73 19.14
C CYS A 451 -15.18 -10.90 19.80
N GLU A 452 -15.21 -10.90 21.12
CA GLU A 452 -15.90 -9.92 21.95
C GLU A 452 -14.85 -9.15 22.75
N LEU A 453 -14.95 -7.81 22.76
CA LEU A 453 -13.99 -6.94 23.41
C LEU A 453 -14.62 -6.25 24.60
N LYS A 454 -13.98 -6.32 25.76
CA LYS A 454 -14.45 -5.61 26.97
C LYS A 454 -14.29 -4.11 26.77
N VAL A 455 -15.32 -3.33 27.11
CA VAL A 455 -15.24 -1.87 27.16
C VAL A 455 -15.39 -1.39 28.62
N PRO A 456 -14.58 -0.43 29.11
CA PRO A 456 -13.51 0.31 28.42
C PRO A 456 -12.33 -0.57 27.97
N LEU A 457 -11.79 -0.29 26.78
CA LEU A 457 -10.84 -1.15 26.04
C LEU A 457 -9.59 -1.54 26.85
N TRP A 458 -9.11 -0.68 27.73
CA TRP A 458 -7.92 -0.96 28.55
C TRP A 458 -8.07 -2.20 29.45
N LYS A 459 -9.30 -2.68 29.70
CA LYS A 459 -9.55 -3.91 30.48
C LYS A 459 -9.09 -5.20 29.77
N ASN A 460 -8.96 -5.21 28.43
CA ASN A 460 -8.65 -6.43 27.68
C ASN A 460 -7.28 -7.02 28.01
N TYR A 461 -6.23 -6.19 28.05
CA TYR A 461 -4.87 -6.64 28.40
C TYR A 461 -4.39 -6.16 29.78
N MET A 462 -5.31 -5.73 30.64
CA MET A 462 -5.00 -5.22 31.99
C MET A 462 -4.08 -6.16 32.82
N PRO A 463 -4.28 -7.49 32.84
CA PRO A 463 -3.36 -8.39 33.55
C PRO A 463 -1.92 -8.34 33.00
N PHE A 464 -1.75 -8.15 31.69
CA PHE A 464 -0.44 -8.10 31.06
C PHE A 464 0.28 -6.78 31.36
N TYR A 465 -0.44 -5.65 31.35
CA TYR A 465 0.14 -4.37 31.73
C TYR A 465 0.70 -4.43 33.16
N ILE A 466 -0.11 -4.94 34.10
CA ILE A 466 0.30 -5.09 35.50
C ILE A 466 1.48 -6.05 35.60
N ALA A 467 1.45 -7.17 34.89
CA ALA A 467 2.56 -8.12 34.87
C ALA A 467 3.85 -7.46 34.41
N PHE A 468 3.87 -6.75 33.27
CA PHE A 468 5.09 -6.10 32.77
C PHE A 468 5.58 -4.95 33.65
N ILE A 469 4.66 -4.16 34.21
CA ILE A 469 4.98 -3.06 35.13
C ILE A 469 5.61 -3.59 36.43
N VAL A 470 5.17 -4.74 36.93
CA VAL A 470 5.71 -5.35 38.16
C VAL A 470 6.98 -6.17 37.89
N LEU A 471 7.00 -6.95 36.81
CA LEU A 471 8.12 -7.83 36.44
C LEU A 471 9.39 -7.05 36.11
N GLY A 472 9.29 -5.84 35.53
CA GLY A 472 10.45 -5.02 35.19
C GLY A 472 11.30 -4.64 36.41
N PRO A 473 10.75 -3.91 37.39
CA PRO A 473 11.43 -3.60 38.65
C PRO A 473 11.86 -4.86 39.41
N LEU A 474 11.05 -5.90 39.43
CA LEU A 474 11.40 -7.18 40.07
C LEU A 474 12.65 -7.81 39.42
N LEU A 475 12.75 -7.78 38.08
CA LEU A 475 13.92 -8.25 37.34
C LEU A 475 15.17 -7.46 37.73
N LEU A 476 15.06 -6.14 37.94
CA LEU A 476 16.19 -5.34 38.44
C LEU A 476 16.59 -5.75 39.86
N VAL A 477 15.64 -5.90 40.79
CA VAL A 477 15.90 -6.33 42.17
C VAL A 477 16.57 -7.70 42.18
N ILE A 478 16.04 -8.68 41.44
CA ILE A 478 16.64 -10.01 41.30
C ILE A 478 18.06 -9.90 40.73
N SER A 479 18.26 -9.08 39.70
CA SER A 479 19.58 -8.90 39.09
C SER A 479 20.61 -8.32 40.07
N GLU A 480 20.23 -7.40 40.96
CA GLU A 480 21.11 -6.83 41.98
C GLU A 480 21.31 -7.79 43.16
N LEU A 481 20.30 -8.59 43.55
CA LEU A 481 20.42 -9.63 44.57
C LEU A 481 21.35 -10.78 44.11
N LEU A 482 21.20 -11.25 42.87
CA LEU A 482 22.11 -12.23 42.28
C LEU A 482 23.54 -11.70 42.20
N ARG A 483 23.72 -10.40 42.00
CA ARG A 483 25.03 -9.74 42.03
C ARG A 483 25.61 -9.65 43.43
N LYS A 484 24.84 -9.18 44.42
CA LYS A 484 25.26 -9.18 45.84
C LYS A 484 25.65 -10.58 46.28
N LYS A 485 24.83 -11.59 45.94
CA LYS A 485 25.13 -12.99 46.20
C LYS A 485 26.40 -13.44 45.50
N LYS A 486 26.61 -13.11 44.22
CA LYS A 486 27.86 -13.43 43.48
C LYS A 486 29.11 -12.82 44.14
N ASN A 487 29.00 -11.61 44.67
CA ASN A 487 30.09 -10.93 45.37
C ASN A 487 30.28 -11.46 46.80
N SER A 488 29.27 -12.10 47.39
CA SER A 488 29.34 -12.77 48.70
C SER A 488 29.58 -14.29 48.62
N ILE A 489 29.86 -14.84 47.43
CA ILE A 489 30.18 -16.27 47.21
C ILE A 489 31.48 -16.58 47.97
N THR A 490 31.34 -17.25 49.11
CA THR A 490 32.43 -17.83 49.90
C THR A 490 33.24 -18.79 49.02
N GLU A 491 34.56 -18.89 49.22
CA GLU A 491 35.51 -19.67 48.42
C GLU A 491 35.02 -21.11 48.09
N ASN A 492 34.33 -21.76 49.03
CA ASN A 492 33.71 -23.08 48.85
C ASN A 492 32.62 -23.13 47.75
N SER A 493 31.84 -22.07 47.56
CA SER A 493 30.80 -22.02 46.52
C SER A 493 31.36 -21.78 45.11
N LEU A 494 32.53 -21.13 45.02
CA LEU A 494 33.30 -20.95 43.80
C LEU A 494 33.98 -22.26 43.37
N ARG A 495 34.51 -23.02 44.35
CA ARG A 495 35.00 -24.41 44.16
C ARG A 495 33.89 -25.32 43.62
N LYS A 496 32.70 -25.28 44.24
CA LYS A 496 31.52 -26.04 43.80
C LYS A 496 31.11 -25.74 42.35
N GLN A 497 31.11 -24.46 41.94
CA GLN A 497 30.81 -24.08 40.56
C GLN A 497 31.86 -24.57 39.55
N LYS A 498 33.16 -24.48 39.89
CA LYS A 498 34.24 -24.99 39.03
C LYS A 498 34.18 -26.52 38.91
N ALA A 499 33.83 -27.23 39.98
CA ALA A 499 33.62 -28.67 39.95
C ALA A 499 32.44 -29.06 39.04
N LEU A 500 31.28 -28.41 39.16
CA LEU A 500 30.10 -28.71 38.33
C LEU A 500 30.36 -28.56 36.82
N LYS A 501 31.24 -27.65 36.37
CA LYS A 501 31.65 -27.55 34.96
C LYS A 501 32.41 -28.79 34.45
N ARG A 502 33.14 -29.49 35.34
CA ARG A 502 33.88 -30.72 35.02
C ARG A 502 32.98 -31.97 34.98
N LYS A 503 31.73 -31.89 35.47
CA LYS A 503 30.76 -33.01 35.57
C LYS A 503 30.63 -33.83 34.29
N GLY A 504 30.42 -33.17 33.15
CA GLY A 504 30.16 -33.84 31.87
C GLY A 504 31.38 -34.60 31.32
N ARG A 505 32.60 -34.17 31.68
CA ARG A 505 33.85 -34.88 31.36
C ARG A 505 34.00 -36.09 32.28
N ILE A 506 33.86 -35.89 33.59
CA ILE A 506 34.01 -36.95 34.59
C ILE A 506 33.02 -38.10 34.34
N LEU A 507 31.77 -37.80 34.00
CA LEU A 507 30.75 -38.82 33.68
C LEU A 507 31.01 -39.61 32.39
N ARG A 508 31.74 -39.04 31.44
CA ARG A 508 32.15 -39.73 30.20
C ARG A 508 33.35 -40.63 30.46
N GLU A 509 34.34 -40.14 31.19
CA GLU A 509 35.54 -40.90 31.57
C GLU A 509 35.21 -42.05 32.54
N LEU A 510 34.26 -41.86 33.46
CA LEU A 510 33.73 -42.92 34.33
C LEU A 510 33.14 -44.11 33.57
N LYS A 511 32.65 -43.92 32.34
CA LYS A 511 32.07 -45.00 31.53
C LYS A 511 33.11 -45.77 30.71
N THR A 512 34.30 -45.21 30.51
CA THR A 512 35.28 -45.67 29.52
C THR A 512 36.53 -46.29 30.14
N LYS A 513 36.92 -45.88 31.36
CA LYS A 513 38.09 -46.45 32.08
C LYS A 513 37.70 -47.71 32.88
N ASN A 514 38.62 -48.68 32.91
CA ASN A 514 38.49 -49.98 33.61
C ASN A 514 39.79 -50.30 34.39
N GLY A 515 39.72 -51.22 35.36
CA GLY A 515 40.90 -51.74 36.07
C GLY A 515 41.68 -50.70 36.89
N LEU A 516 43.01 -50.76 36.87
CA LEU A 516 43.88 -49.89 37.67
C LEU A 516 43.71 -48.39 37.32
N ASP A 517 43.44 -48.09 36.04
CA ASP A 517 43.19 -46.72 35.55
C ASP A 517 41.87 -46.14 36.05
N PHE A 518 40.88 -47.00 36.35
CA PHE A 518 39.61 -46.58 36.93
C PHE A 518 39.79 -46.15 38.40
N SER A 519 40.57 -46.92 39.18
CA SER A 519 40.85 -46.59 40.58
C SER A 519 41.65 -45.28 40.71
N ASN A 520 42.68 -45.09 39.89
CA ASN A 520 43.46 -43.85 39.87
C ASN A 520 42.62 -42.63 39.47
N PHE A 521 41.71 -42.80 38.51
CA PHE A 521 40.80 -41.74 38.08
C PHE A 521 39.77 -41.35 39.16
N ILE A 522 39.36 -42.31 40.00
CA ILE A 522 38.49 -42.00 41.13
C ILE A 522 39.21 -41.08 42.13
N ASP A 523 40.46 -41.39 42.49
CA ASP A 523 41.22 -40.59 43.44
C ASP A 523 41.66 -39.22 42.87
N SER A 524 42.00 -39.15 41.57
CA SER A 524 42.50 -37.91 40.94
C SER A 524 41.40 -36.92 40.58
N ASP A 525 40.23 -37.40 40.15
CA ASP A 525 39.21 -36.55 39.53
C ASP A 525 37.85 -36.63 40.20
N VAL A 526 37.44 -37.83 40.65
CA VAL A 526 36.11 -38.03 41.26
C VAL A 526 36.09 -37.55 42.71
N VAL A 527 37.12 -37.88 43.49
CA VAL A 527 37.27 -37.48 44.90
C VAL A 527 37.41 -35.97 45.07
N PRO A 528 38.31 -35.27 44.34
CA PRO A 528 38.35 -33.80 44.35
C PRO A 528 37.07 -33.15 43.86
N PHE A 529 36.39 -33.74 42.87
CA PHE A 529 35.09 -33.26 42.42
C PHE A 529 34.01 -33.36 43.50
N ILE A 530 33.95 -34.47 44.24
CA ILE A 530 32.99 -34.63 45.35
C ILE A 530 33.35 -33.69 46.51
N ASN A 531 34.63 -33.55 46.84
CA ASN A 531 35.11 -32.60 47.86
C ASN A 531 34.68 -31.17 47.55
N ASP A 532 34.88 -30.73 46.30
CA ASP A 532 34.48 -29.40 45.85
C ASP A 532 32.96 -29.21 45.80
N VAL A 533 32.18 -30.26 45.50
CA VAL A 533 30.71 -30.21 45.41
C VAL A 533 30.04 -30.25 46.79
N SER A 534 30.60 -31.01 47.71
CA SER A 534 30.11 -31.20 49.07
C SER A 534 30.66 -30.17 50.06
N GLY A 535 31.66 -29.37 49.67
CA GLY A 535 32.22 -28.29 50.49
C GLY A 535 33.26 -28.74 51.51
N PHE A 536 33.89 -29.90 51.29
CA PHE A 536 34.96 -30.41 52.15
C PHE A 536 36.33 -29.75 51.84
N PRO A 537 37.26 -29.70 52.80
CA PRO A 537 38.60 -29.13 52.59
C PRO A 537 39.36 -29.83 51.45
N PRO A 538 40.22 -29.13 50.68
CA PRO A 538 41.05 -29.77 49.68
C PRO A 538 42.06 -30.72 50.37
N GLY A 539 42.12 -31.97 49.92
CA GLY A 539 43.00 -33.01 50.49
C GLY A 539 42.29 -34.10 51.30
N THR A 540 40.96 -34.02 51.50
CA THR A 540 40.19 -35.13 52.09
C THR A 540 40.27 -36.37 51.20
N THR A 541 40.78 -37.46 51.77
CA THR A 541 41.00 -38.73 51.08
C THR A 541 39.66 -39.45 50.82
N SER A 542 39.65 -40.40 49.88
CA SER A 542 38.46 -41.21 49.56
C SER A 542 37.87 -41.92 50.79
N TYR A 543 38.71 -42.33 51.74
CA TYR A 543 38.30 -42.97 53.00
C TYR A 543 37.65 -41.99 54.00
N GLU A 544 38.16 -40.76 54.08
CA GLU A 544 37.59 -39.73 54.96
C GLU A 544 36.26 -39.16 54.42
N LEU A 545 36.06 -39.22 53.11
CA LEU A 545 34.81 -38.89 52.44
C LEU A 545 33.71 -39.90 52.76
N THR A 546 34.02 -41.20 52.77
CA THR A 546 33.04 -42.27 53.03
C THR A 546 32.41 -42.21 54.41
N SER A 547 33.11 -41.69 55.42
CA SER A 547 32.59 -41.52 56.79
C SER A 547 31.75 -40.25 56.98
N LYS A 548 31.89 -39.25 56.09
CA LYS A 548 31.21 -37.94 56.18
C LYS A 548 30.00 -37.81 55.23
N LEU A 549 29.78 -38.75 54.32
CA LEU A 549 28.65 -38.78 53.37
C LEU A 549 27.42 -39.49 53.97
N SER A 550 26.25 -38.86 53.90
CA SER A 550 25.00 -39.37 54.48
C SER A 550 24.29 -40.45 53.64
N ASP A 551 24.65 -40.63 52.36
CA ASP A 551 24.01 -41.58 51.46
C ASP A 551 24.73 -42.94 51.49
N LYS A 552 24.10 -43.90 52.17
CA LYS A 552 24.66 -45.24 52.45
C LYS A 552 25.06 -45.98 51.17
N THR A 553 24.26 -45.86 50.11
CA THR A 553 24.50 -46.53 48.83
C THR A 553 25.70 -45.97 48.06
N PHE A 554 25.96 -44.67 48.19
CA PHE A 554 27.08 -44.01 47.54
C PHE A 554 28.39 -44.23 48.31
N SER A 555 28.32 -44.26 49.65
CA SER A 555 29.45 -44.60 50.52
C SER A 555 29.93 -46.04 50.28
N GLU A 556 29.01 -47.01 50.16
CA GLU A 556 29.31 -48.40 49.82
C GLU A 556 30.02 -48.52 48.45
N CYS A 557 29.57 -47.76 47.43
CA CYS A 557 30.20 -47.76 46.10
C CYS A 557 31.63 -47.19 46.10
N LEU A 558 31.91 -46.16 46.89
CA LEU A 558 33.26 -45.60 47.05
C LEU A 558 34.18 -46.57 47.81
N HIS A 559 33.63 -47.29 48.79
CA HIS A 559 34.37 -48.27 49.58
C HIS A 559 34.71 -49.54 48.78
N GLU A 560 33.82 -49.99 47.89
CA GLU A 560 34.07 -51.08 46.93
C GLU A 560 35.09 -50.68 45.86
N ALA A 561 35.00 -49.46 45.31
CA ALA A 561 35.97 -48.95 44.35
C ALA A 561 37.40 -48.89 44.91
N ASN A 562 37.58 -48.57 46.20
CA ASN A 562 38.89 -48.60 46.86
C ASN A 562 39.42 -50.02 47.13
N LYS A 563 38.54 -51.01 47.38
CA LYS A 563 38.95 -52.43 47.53
C LYS A 563 39.57 -53.01 46.25
N THR A 564 39.14 -52.53 45.07
CA THR A 564 39.70 -52.96 43.78
C THR A 564 41.18 -52.58 43.58
N LYS A 565 41.72 -51.65 44.39
CA LYS A 565 43.13 -51.21 44.35
C LYS A 565 44.09 -52.20 45.03
N TYR A 566 43.58 -53.12 45.85
CA TYR A 566 44.39 -54.04 46.68
C TYR A 566 44.08 -55.53 46.49
N MET A 567 43.20 -55.91 45.56
CA MET A 567 42.96 -57.32 45.19
C MET A 567 42.96 -57.46 43.66
N SER A 568 43.96 -58.17 43.13
CA SER A 568 44.04 -58.51 41.71
C SER A 568 43.00 -59.59 41.37
N GLY A 569 41.90 -59.19 40.76
CA GLY A 569 40.90 -60.08 40.17
C GLY A 569 39.52 -59.94 40.79
N MET A 570 38.64 -59.14 40.18
CA MET A 570 37.21 -59.12 40.50
C MET A 570 36.38 -59.01 39.21
N ASP A 571 35.27 -59.75 39.15
CA ASP A 571 34.47 -59.98 37.95
C ASP A 571 33.75 -58.73 37.41
N SER A 572 33.75 -58.59 36.08
CA SER A 572 33.21 -57.48 35.27
C SER A 572 31.71 -57.14 35.49
N SER A 573 30.98 -58.01 36.19
CA SER A 573 29.57 -57.84 36.55
C SER A 573 29.39 -56.77 37.65
N SER A 574 30.27 -56.74 38.65
CA SER A 574 30.20 -55.82 39.80
C SER A 574 30.45 -54.36 39.41
N GLU A 575 31.38 -54.12 38.48
CA GLU A 575 31.75 -52.79 37.98
C GLU A 575 30.63 -52.13 37.15
N LYS A 576 29.85 -52.93 36.40
CA LYS A 576 28.69 -52.46 35.64
C LYS A 576 27.55 -51.99 36.55
N ASP A 577 27.27 -52.70 37.63
CA ASP A 577 26.18 -52.34 38.55
C ASP A 577 26.49 -51.04 39.31
N LEU A 578 27.76 -50.85 39.71
CA LEU A 578 28.24 -49.63 40.36
C LEU A 578 28.13 -48.39 39.47
N LYS A 579 28.50 -48.50 38.18
CA LYS A 579 28.36 -47.44 37.16
C LYS A 579 26.90 -47.03 36.93
N ILE A 580 25.97 -47.99 36.99
CA ILE A 580 24.53 -47.75 36.80
C ILE A 580 23.92 -47.01 38.00
N ARG A 581 24.23 -47.43 39.23
CA ARG A 581 23.73 -46.81 40.47
C ARG A 581 24.13 -45.34 40.59
N LEU A 582 25.40 -45.04 40.31
CA LEU A 582 25.97 -43.67 40.39
C LEU A 582 25.35 -42.71 39.36
N SER A 583 24.96 -43.21 38.18
CA SER A 583 24.33 -42.43 37.13
C SER A 583 22.86 -42.04 37.42
N ARG A 584 22.13 -42.87 38.17
CA ARG A 584 20.72 -42.59 38.56
C ARG A 584 20.64 -41.50 39.62
N CYS A 585 21.51 -41.50 40.62
CA CYS A 585 21.55 -40.45 41.64
C CYS A 585 21.82 -39.05 41.05
N LEU A 586 22.61 -38.95 39.99
CA LEU A 586 22.95 -37.68 39.33
C LEU A 586 21.87 -37.11 38.40
N ARG A 587 20.87 -37.90 37.96
CA ARG A 587 19.76 -37.42 37.10
C ARG A 587 18.59 -36.83 37.88
N LYS A 588 18.26 -37.39 39.06
CA LYS A 588 17.14 -36.92 39.90
C LYS A 588 17.30 -35.46 40.35
N ILE A 589 18.53 -34.98 40.45
CA ILE A 589 18.86 -33.59 40.85
C ILE A 589 18.64 -32.58 39.70
N CYS A 590 18.40 -33.01 38.46
CA CYS A 590 18.34 -32.12 37.28
C CYS A 590 16.92 -31.81 36.75
N PHE A 591 15.86 -32.47 37.24
CA PHE A 591 14.51 -32.41 36.64
C PHE A 591 13.59 -31.31 37.20
N ILE A 592 14.05 -30.49 38.16
CA ILE A 592 13.23 -29.50 38.88
C ILE A 592 13.22 -28.11 38.19
N MET A 593 13.77 -27.96 36.98
CA MET A 593 14.05 -26.65 36.35
C MET A 593 13.44 -26.44 34.96
N PHE A 594 12.33 -27.10 34.62
CA PHE A 594 11.68 -26.87 33.32
C PHE A 594 10.15 -26.85 33.44
N GLY A 595 9.60 -25.63 33.45
CA GLY A 595 8.16 -25.44 33.32
C GLY A 595 7.78 -24.00 33.62
N PHE A 596 7.79 -23.13 32.60
CA PHE A 596 6.88 -22.00 32.47
C PHE A 596 7.09 -21.31 31.11
N PHE A 597 6.12 -21.49 30.20
CA PHE A 597 5.79 -20.75 28.96
C PHE A 597 4.92 -21.73 28.12
N ILE A 598 3.77 -21.43 27.51
CA ILE A 598 2.98 -20.24 27.17
C ILE A 598 1.51 -20.70 27.24
N PHE A 599 0.61 -19.92 27.86
CA PHE A 599 -0.83 -20.06 27.59
C PHE A 599 -1.22 -18.94 26.63
N SER A 600 -1.44 -19.28 25.37
CA SER A 600 -2.25 -18.46 24.46
C SER A 600 -3.67 -18.98 24.56
N TYR A 601 -4.57 -18.13 25.06
CA TYR A 601 -5.99 -18.43 25.12
C TYR A 601 -6.57 -18.17 23.72
N SER A 602 -6.83 -19.21 22.93
CA SER A 602 -7.59 -19.10 21.69
C SER A 602 -9.08 -19.15 22.04
N ALA A 603 -9.81 -18.06 21.86
CA ALA A 603 -11.26 -18.07 21.91
C ALA A 603 -11.80 -18.90 20.73
N GLN A 604 -12.74 -19.81 21.00
CA GLN A 604 -13.37 -20.65 19.99
C GLN A 604 -14.42 -19.84 19.25
N ALA A 605 -14.32 -19.74 17.92
CA ALA A 605 -15.28 -19.00 17.11
C ALA A 605 -16.64 -19.73 17.06
N LEU A 606 -17.74 -18.99 17.26
CA LEU A 606 -19.10 -19.55 17.26
C LEU A 606 -19.78 -19.27 15.90
N PRO A 607 -20.39 -20.28 15.24
CA PRO A 607 -21.13 -20.10 13.99
C PRO A 607 -22.47 -19.37 14.22
N ILE A 608 -22.92 -18.59 13.22
CA ILE A 608 -24.12 -17.75 13.29
C ILE A 608 -25.20 -18.19 12.29
N ASP A 609 -25.61 -19.46 12.35
CA ASP A 609 -26.44 -20.07 11.31
C ASP A 609 -27.80 -19.36 11.14
N ASP A 610 -28.46 -18.97 12.23
CA ASP A 610 -29.78 -18.30 12.21
C ASP A 610 -29.75 -16.94 11.50
N PHE A 611 -28.72 -16.11 11.75
CA PHE A 611 -28.55 -14.84 11.04
C PHE A 611 -28.33 -15.06 9.55
N THR A 612 -27.40 -15.94 9.19
CA THR A 612 -27.11 -16.22 7.78
C THR A 612 -28.33 -16.75 7.05
N LEU A 613 -29.18 -17.54 7.71
CA LEU A 613 -30.41 -18.05 7.13
C LEU A 613 -31.38 -16.91 6.77
N GLU A 614 -31.70 -16.04 7.73
CA GLU A 614 -32.66 -14.96 7.51
C GLU A 614 -32.12 -13.87 6.57
N TYR A 615 -30.81 -13.57 6.64
CA TYR A 615 -30.17 -12.65 5.70
C TYR A 615 -30.25 -13.18 4.26
N ASN A 616 -29.95 -14.47 4.04
CA ASN A 616 -30.01 -15.07 2.71
C ASN A 616 -31.45 -15.22 2.17
N ARG A 617 -32.45 -15.27 3.05
CA ARG A 617 -33.88 -15.24 2.68
C ARG A 617 -34.36 -13.84 2.27
N GLY A 618 -33.56 -12.80 2.47
CA GLY A 618 -33.95 -11.41 2.24
C GLY A 618 -34.78 -10.80 3.39
N ASN A 619 -34.89 -11.49 4.53
CA ASN A 619 -35.62 -11.03 5.71
C ASN A 619 -34.73 -10.10 6.56
N PHE A 620 -34.31 -8.97 5.99
CA PHE A 620 -33.32 -8.08 6.59
C PHE A 620 -33.73 -7.53 7.96
N LYS A 621 -35.01 -7.23 8.19
CA LYS A 621 -35.49 -6.77 9.50
C LYS A 621 -35.30 -7.81 10.61
N GLN A 622 -35.57 -9.08 10.32
CA GLN A 622 -35.36 -10.16 11.29
C GLN A 622 -33.86 -10.39 11.50
N ALA A 623 -33.05 -10.27 10.45
CA ALA A 623 -31.59 -10.32 10.56
C ALA A 623 -31.04 -9.17 11.44
N GLU A 624 -31.61 -7.96 11.32
CA GLU A 624 -31.30 -6.79 12.16
C GLU A 624 -31.62 -7.07 13.64
N GLU A 625 -32.81 -7.61 13.93
CA GLU A 625 -33.23 -8.01 15.28
C GLU A 625 -32.31 -9.07 15.89
N ILE A 626 -31.92 -10.09 15.12
CA ILE A 626 -30.99 -11.14 15.56
C ILE A 626 -29.62 -10.52 15.92
N CYS A 627 -29.09 -9.62 15.09
CA CYS A 627 -27.84 -8.93 15.39
C CYS A 627 -27.95 -8.10 16.67
N HIS A 628 -29.02 -7.35 16.86
CA HIS A 628 -29.24 -6.55 18.08
C HIS A 628 -29.38 -7.41 19.33
N ALA A 629 -30.08 -8.55 19.25
CA ALA A 629 -30.26 -9.47 20.38
C ALA A 629 -28.93 -10.09 20.86
N ASN A 630 -27.97 -10.26 19.95
CA ASN A 630 -26.66 -10.84 20.26
C ASN A 630 -25.56 -9.79 20.53
N LEU A 631 -25.86 -8.50 20.39
CA LEU A 631 -24.90 -7.43 20.64
C LEU A 631 -24.89 -7.04 22.13
N ASN A 632 -23.80 -7.36 22.82
CA ASN A 632 -23.60 -6.94 24.21
C ASN A 632 -22.99 -5.52 24.26
N SER A 633 -23.54 -4.64 25.11
CA SER A 633 -23.00 -3.28 25.30
C SER A 633 -21.70 -3.25 26.10
N GLU A 634 -21.45 -4.23 26.98
CA GLU A 634 -20.22 -4.34 27.76
C GLU A 634 -19.11 -5.08 27.00
N THR A 635 -19.49 -6.01 26.12
CA THR A 635 -18.59 -6.83 25.30
C THR A 635 -18.95 -6.83 23.81
N PRO A 636 -18.99 -5.65 23.15
CA PRO A 636 -19.40 -5.55 21.76
C PRO A 636 -18.48 -6.36 20.83
N SER A 637 -19.11 -7.05 19.88
CA SER A 637 -18.40 -7.78 18.84
C SER A 637 -18.32 -6.96 17.53
N PRO A 638 -17.14 -6.79 16.93
CA PRO A 638 -17.01 -6.17 15.61
C PRO A 638 -17.75 -6.95 14.52
N ASP A 639 -17.86 -8.28 14.65
CA ASP A 639 -18.47 -9.14 13.63
C ASP A 639 -19.99 -8.94 13.57
N TRP A 640 -20.64 -8.82 14.74
CA TRP A 640 -22.06 -8.49 14.82
C TRP A 640 -22.37 -7.09 14.28
N LEU A 641 -21.54 -6.11 14.60
CA LEU A 641 -21.68 -4.74 14.09
C LEU A 641 -21.47 -4.68 12.57
N TYR A 642 -20.50 -5.43 12.04
CA TYR A 642 -20.26 -5.54 10.62
C TYR A 642 -21.46 -6.15 9.87
N ASN A 643 -21.99 -7.27 10.38
CA ASN A 643 -23.16 -7.92 9.80
C ASN A 643 -24.41 -7.03 9.89
N LEU A 644 -24.59 -6.29 10.99
CA LEU A 644 -25.65 -5.29 11.13
C LEU A 644 -25.52 -4.17 10.08
N GLY A 645 -24.29 -3.70 9.81
CA GLY A 645 -24.00 -2.77 8.72
C GLY A 645 -24.42 -3.34 7.35
N ASN A 646 -24.08 -4.60 7.06
CA ASN A 646 -24.50 -5.26 5.83
C ASN A 646 -26.02 -5.34 5.69
N THR A 647 -26.74 -5.57 6.79
CA THR A 647 -28.20 -5.58 6.83
C THR A 647 -28.78 -4.20 6.53
N CYS A 648 -28.25 -3.14 7.17
CA CYS A 648 -28.68 -1.77 6.92
C CYS A 648 -28.44 -1.32 5.46
N VAL A 649 -27.36 -1.78 4.81
CA VAL A 649 -27.14 -1.52 3.38
C VAL A 649 -28.25 -2.13 2.52
N GLN A 650 -28.64 -3.37 2.79
CA GLN A 650 -29.71 -4.05 2.04
C GLN A 650 -31.08 -3.39 2.24
N GLU A 651 -31.31 -2.79 3.41
CA GLU A 651 -32.52 -2.02 3.70
C GLU A 651 -32.50 -0.58 3.14
N GLY A 652 -31.38 -0.13 2.56
CA GLY A 652 -31.20 1.25 2.08
C GLY A 652 -30.91 2.28 3.18
N LYS A 653 -30.73 1.85 4.44
CA LYS A 653 -30.35 2.67 5.60
C LYS A 653 -28.84 2.97 5.60
N LEU A 654 -28.36 3.69 4.59
CA LEU A 654 -26.91 3.89 4.37
C LEU A 654 -26.19 4.62 5.51
N ALA A 655 -26.84 5.59 6.17
CA ALA A 655 -26.21 6.31 7.27
C ALA A 655 -26.06 5.44 8.53
N ASP A 656 -27.03 4.57 8.81
CA ASP A 656 -26.95 3.60 9.90
C ASP A 656 -25.87 2.55 9.62
N ALA A 657 -25.79 2.07 8.37
CA ALA A 657 -24.70 1.20 7.94
C ALA A 657 -23.33 1.85 8.16
N LEU A 658 -23.18 3.14 7.82
CA LEU A 658 -21.95 3.92 8.05
C LEU A 658 -21.57 3.95 9.54
N VAL A 659 -22.55 4.13 10.43
CA VAL A 659 -22.35 4.11 11.90
C VAL A 659 -21.87 2.74 12.37
N TYR A 660 -22.54 1.67 11.95
CA TYR A 660 -22.19 0.31 12.38
C TYR A 660 -20.84 -0.16 11.86
N TYR A 661 -20.50 0.11 10.60
CA TYR A 661 -19.17 -0.19 10.09
C TYR A 661 -18.09 0.63 10.79
N LYS A 662 -18.36 1.89 11.13
CA LYS A 662 -17.38 2.71 11.88
C LYS A 662 -17.17 2.20 13.31
N ARG A 663 -18.24 1.75 13.98
CA ARG A 663 -18.14 1.07 15.28
C ARG A 663 -17.32 -0.22 15.18
N ALA A 664 -17.61 -1.05 14.17
CA ALA A 664 -16.89 -2.28 13.90
C ALA A 664 -15.40 -2.01 13.65
N LEU A 665 -15.08 -0.99 12.85
CA LEU A 665 -13.70 -0.61 12.52
C LEU A 665 -12.92 -0.13 13.74
N LEU A 666 -13.56 0.59 14.68
CA LEU A 666 -12.91 1.00 15.92
C LEU A 666 -12.62 -0.20 16.85
N LEU A 667 -13.42 -1.26 16.77
CA LEU A 667 -13.21 -2.51 17.52
C LEU A 667 -12.22 -3.45 16.84
N ASP A 668 -12.18 -3.48 15.51
CA ASP A 668 -11.18 -4.23 14.73
C ASP A 668 -10.59 -3.39 13.57
N PRO A 669 -9.58 -2.55 13.86
CA PRO A 669 -9.02 -1.61 12.86
C PRO A 669 -8.27 -2.28 11.71
N ARG A 670 -7.94 -3.57 11.83
CA ARG A 670 -7.15 -4.32 10.85
C ARG A 670 -8.00 -5.14 9.88
N ASP A 671 -9.30 -5.20 10.13
CA ASP A 671 -10.23 -5.91 9.26
C ASP A 671 -10.41 -5.15 7.94
N GLN A 672 -9.84 -5.72 6.88
CA GLN A 672 -9.88 -5.13 5.54
C GLN A 672 -11.29 -5.02 5.02
N ASP A 673 -12.16 -5.94 5.37
CA ASP A 673 -13.46 -5.99 4.75
C ASP A 673 -14.46 -5.04 5.43
N ILE A 674 -14.33 -4.84 6.75
CA ILE A 674 -15.01 -3.72 7.44
C ILE A 674 -14.63 -2.40 6.76
N LEU A 675 -13.34 -2.19 6.48
CA LEU A 675 -12.86 -0.98 5.84
C LEU A 675 -13.37 -0.84 4.40
N GLN A 676 -13.35 -1.91 3.61
CA GLN A 676 -13.85 -1.91 2.24
C GLN A 676 -15.35 -1.59 2.19
N ASN A 677 -16.17 -2.20 3.05
CA ASN A 677 -17.61 -1.96 3.10
C ASN A 677 -17.93 -0.56 3.63
N LEU A 678 -17.16 -0.08 4.62
CA LEU A 678 -17.26 1.30 5.07
C LEU A 678 -16.99 2.27 3.92
N ASN A 679 -15.90 2.08 3.18
CA ASN A 679 -15.57 2.92 2.02
C ASN A 679 -16.59 2.78 0.89
N TYR A 680 -17.19 1.60 0.70
CA TYR A 680 -18.31 1.39 -0.21
C TYR A 680 -19.51 2.28 0.14
N VAL A 681 -19.95 2.26 1.41
CA VAL A 681 -21.05 3.13 1.88
C VAL A 681 -20.68 4.61 1.79
N ARG A 682 -19.42 4.97 2.11
CA ARG A 682 -18.93 6.36 1.95
C ARG A 682 -19.02 6.83 0.51
N ARG A 683 -18.66 6.01 -0.47
CA ARG A 683 -18.85 6.34 -1.90
C ARG A 683 -20.32 6.55 -2.26
N LEU A 684 -21.23 5.71 -1.77
CA LEU A 684 -22.68 5.86 -2.01
C LEU A 684 -23.24 7.17 -1.42
N LEU A 685 -22.65 7.66 -0.33
CA LEU A 685 -23.00 8.92 0.33
C LEU A 685 -22.18 10.12 -0.17
N TYR A 686 -21.33 9.96 -1.20
CA TYR A 686 -20.42 11.00 -1.73
C TYR A 686 -19.43 11.56 -0.68
N LEU A 687 -19.03 10.73 0.30
CA LEU A 687 -18.04 11.04 1.32
C LEU A 687 -16.63 10.58 0.89
N PRO A 688 -15.56 11.28 1.32
CA PRO A 688 -14.19 10.87 1.01
C PRO A 688 -13.84 9.54 1.68
N GLU A 689 -13.16 8.63 0.99
CA GLU A 689 -12.72 7.35 1.56
C GLU A 689 -11.70 7.53 2.68
N LEU A 690 -11.68 6.59 3.62
CA LEU A 690 -10.72 6.53 4.72
C LEU A 690 -9.48 5.74 4.30
N TYR A 691 -8.33 6.12 4.87
CA TYR A 691 -7.04 5.45 4.74
C TYR A 691 -6.49 5.32 3.31
N GLN A 692 -6.82 6.26 2.42
CA GLN A 692 -6.07 6.45 1.17
C GLN A 692 -4.76 7.20 1.51
N THR A 693 -3.60 6.52 1.46
CA THR A 693 -2.30 7.13 1.77
C THR A 693 -1.76 7.93 0.58
N LYS A 694 -2.27 9.16 0.39
CA LYS A 694 -1.79 10.07 -0.68
C LYS A 694 -0.63 10.93 -0.20
N THR A 695 -0.55 11.20 1.11
CA THR A 695 0.49 12.02 1.72
C THR A 695 1.24 11.29 2.85
N PRO A 696 2.49 11.68 3.16
CA PRO A 696 3.24 11.11 4.30
C PRO A 696 2.56 11.33 5.65
N LEU A 697 1.81 12.42 5.83
CA LEU A 697 1.09 12.69 7.07
C LEU A 697 -0.10 11.73 7.26
N GLU A 698 -0.79 11.37 6.17
CA GLU A 698 -1.87 10.38 6.20
C GLU A 698 -1.35 8.98 6.56
N LEU A 699 -0.12 8.64 6.17
CA LEU A 699 0.54 7.39 6.60
C LEU A 699 0.69 7.34 8.13
N LEU A 700 1.06 8.45 8.76
CA LEU A 700 1.17 8.49 10.24
C LEU A 700 -0.20 8.30 10.90
N THR A 701 -1.27 8.88 10.34
CA THR A 701 -2.63 8.64 10.86
C THR A 701 -3.09 7.20 10.67
N TYR A 702 -2.75 6.58 9.53
CA TYR A 702 -3.02 5.17 9.29
C TYR A 702 -2.28 4.27 10.28
N LEU A 703 -0.97 4.49 10.49
CA LEU A 703 -0.17 3.74 11.46
C LEU A 703 -0.66 3.91 12.90
N ARG A 704 -1.08 5.13 13.27
CA ARG A 704 -1.70 5.42 14.57
C ARG A 704 -2.97 4.58 14.77
N ASP A 705 -3.82 4.53 13.75
CA ASP A 705 -5.15 3.91 13.82
C ASP A 705 -5.13 2.40 13.56
N MET A 706 -3.99 1.85 13.10
CA MET A 706 -3.80 0.41 12.87
C MET A 706 -3.91 -0.44 14.15
N LEU A 707 -3.58 0.15 15.31
CA LEU A 707 -3.69 -0.47 16.62
C LEU A 707 -4.73 0.25 17.47
N ARG A 708 -5.42 -0.50 18.33
CA ARG A 708 -6.35 0.06 19.31
C ARG A 708 -5.61 0.75 20.47
N PRO A 709 -6.29 1.62 21.24
CA PRO A 709 -5.65 2.32 22.35
C PRO A 709 -5.07 1.38 23.43
N ASP A 710 -5.72 0.24 23.66
CA ASP A 710 -5.27 -0.79 24.61
C ASP A 710 -4.05 -1.56 24.08
N GLU A 711 -3.99 -1.84 22.78
CA GLU A 711 -2.81 -2.44 22.15
C GLU A 711 -1.58 -1.52 22.19
N TRP A 712 -1.77 -0.20 22.03
CA TRP A 712 -0.71 0.79 22.23
C TRP A 712 -0.19 0.81 23.68
N LEU A 713 -1.09 0.68 24.66
CA LEU A 713 -0.69 0.53 26.08
C LEU A 713 0.06 -0.78 26.33
N LEU A 714 -0.35 -1.88 25.68
CA LEU A 714 0.38 -3.14 25.73
C LEU A 714 1.81 -2.96 25.24
N MET A 715 1.99 -2.37 24.07
CA MET A 715 3.30 -2.11 23.49
C MET A 715 4.16 -1.22 24.41
N ALA A 716 3.57 -0.17 24.98
CA ALA A 716 4.26 0.69 25.94
C ALA A 716 4.70 -0.08 27.20
N SER A 717 3.87 -1.00 27.71
CA SER A 717 4.22 -1.84 28.86
C SER A 717 5.35 -2.84 28.56
N ILE A 718 5.39 -3.40 27.34
CA ILE A 718 6.47 -4.28 26.88
C ILE A 718 7.78 -3.49 26.73
N MET A 719 7.72 -2.29 26.16
CA MET A 719 8.89 -1.40 26.05
C MET A 719 9.40 -0.95 27.41
N PHE A 720 8.50 -0.70 28.37
CA PHE A 720 8.85 -0.45 29.76
C PHE A 720 9.58 -1.65 30.37
N PHE A 721 9.07 -2.87 30.20
CA PHE A 721 9.77 -4.08 30.65
C PHE A 721 11.16 -4.23 30.00
N ALA A 722 11.27 -4.00 28.68
CA ALA A 722 12.52 -4.03 27.95
C ALA A 722 13.55 -3.00 28.45
N LEU A 723 13.09 -1.80 28.85
CA LEU A 723 13.94 -0.78 29.47
C LEU A 723 14.59 -1.31 30.76
N PHE A 724 13.83 -2.04 31.60
CA PHE A 724 14.36 -2.66 32.81
C PHE A 724 15.35 -3.79 32.51
N ILE A 725 15.20 -4.51 31.39
CA ILE A 725 16.21 -5.46 30.92
C ILE A 725 17.51 -4.72 30.57
N VAL A 726 17.44 -3.64 29.78
CA VAL A 726 18.63 -2.83 29.42
C VAL A 726 19.32 -2.29 30.68
N ILE A 727 18.56 -1.78 31.65
CA ILE A 727 19.10 -1.31 32.95
C ILE A 727 19.72 -2.46 33.76
N ALA A 728 19.16 -3.68 33.69
CA ALA A 728 19.73 -4.84 34.37
C ALA A 728 21.11 -5.18 33.80
N PHE A 729 21.26 -5.07 32.47
CA PHE A 729 22.50 -5.39 31.74
C PHE A 729 23.44 -4.20 31.55
N ARG A 730 23.15 -3.02 32.12
CA ARG A 730 23.93 -1.77 31.97
C ARG A 730 25.44 -1.89 32.21
N ARG A 731 25.88 -2.86 33.03
CA ARG A 731 27.32 -3.09 33.33
C ARG A 731 28.03 -4.02 32.33
N LYS A 732 27.30 -4.66 31.41
CA LYS A 732 27.86 -5.52 30.35
C LYS A 732 27.84 -4.86 28.98
N ILE A 733 27.11 -3.75 28.85
CA ILE A 733 26.93 -2.99 27.61
C ILE A 733 27.82 -1.75 27.69
N SER A 734 28.29 -1.25 26.54
CA SER A 734 29.04 0.01 26.50
C SER A 734 28.18 1.17 27.01
N TYR A 735 28.81 2.20 27.58
CA TYR A 735 28.09 3.36 28.12
C TYR A 735 27.21 4.05 27.08
N TYR A 736 27.73 4.26 25.86
CA TYR A 736 26.99 4.90 24.77
C TYR A 736 25.83 4.03 24.26
N SER A 737 26.03 2.72 24.11
CA SER A 737 24.96 1.80 23.69
C SER A 737 23.86 1.68 24.75
N PHE A 738 24.20 1.77 26.04
CA PHE A 738 23.22 1.79 27.12
C PHE A 738 22.34 3.05 27.05
N ILE A 739 22.96 4.22 26.88
CA ILE A 739 22.23 5.50 26.80
C ILE A 739 21.33 5.55 25.58
N SER A 740 21.85 5.21 24.40
CA SER A 740 21.06 5.26 23.17
C SER A 740 19.87 4.30 23.23
N ALA A 741 20.07 3.05 23.66
CA ALA A 741 18.99 2.09 23.83
C ALA A 741 17.94 2.56 24.87
N SER A 742 18.39 3.17 25.97
CA SER A 742 17.48 3.69 27.01
C SER A 742 16.64 4.88 26.51
N LEU A 743 17.25 5.80 25.76
CA LEU A 743 16.56 6.95 25.17
C LEU A 743 15.56 6.53 24.09
N ILE A 744 15.93 5.58 23.24
CA ILE A 744 15.03 5.02 22.22
C ILE A 744 13.82 4.38 22.90
N LEU A 745 14.03 3.49 23.87
CA LEU A 745 12.93 2.85 24.59
C LEU A 745 12.05 3.86 25.33
N LEU A 746 12.64 4.87 25.97
CA LEU A 746 11.88 5.93 26.63
C LEU A 746 11.03 6.73 25.63
N SER A 747 11.58 7.07 24.46
CA SER A 747 10.85 7.77 23.40
C SER A 747 9.66 6.94 22.89
N LEU A 748 9.84 5.64 22.68
CA LEU A 748 8.79 4.73 22.22
C LEU A 748 7.66 4.56 23.26
N ILE A 749 8.00 4.55 24.55
CA ILE A 749 7.02 4.52 25.64
C ILE A 749 6.16 5.80 25.62
N ILE A 750 6.81 6.97 25.52
CA ILE A 750 6.11 8.27 25.48
C ILE A 750 5.21 8.35 24.25
N ILE A 751 5.70 7.93 23.08
CA ILE A 751 4.93 7.90 21.84
C ILE A 751 3.72 6.97 21.99
N GLY A 752 3.90 5.73 22.47
CA GLY A 752 2.81 4.77 22.63
C GLY A 752 1.71 5.26 23.58
N ILE A 753 2.08 5.85 24.72
CA ILE A 753 1.13 6.45 25.67
C ILE A 753 0.44 7.67 25.05
N GLY A 754 1.20 8.57 24.41
CA GLY A 754 0.66 9.77 23.76
C GLY A 754 -0.32 9.45 22.64
N VAL A 755 -0.01 8.44 21.82
CA VAL A 755 -0.92 7.92 20.79
C VAL A 755 -2.19 7.35 21.41
N SER A 756 -2.10 6.50 22.44
CA SER A 756 -3.27 5.94 23.13
C SER A 756 -4.19 7.03 23.71
N ILE A 757 -3.61 8.07 24.33
CA ILE A 757 -4.36 9.22 24.86
C ILE A 757 -4.99 10.04 23.72
N ASN A 758 -4.26 10.30 22.64
CA ASN A 758 -4.78 11.02 21.49
C ASN A 758 -5.95 10.26 20.85
N GLN A 759 -5.81 8.96 20.66
CA GLN A 759 -6.81 8.11 20.04
C GLN A 759 -8.09 8.03 20.91
N THR A 760 -7.94 7.86 22.23
CA THR A 760 -9.08 7.83 23.17
C THR A 760 -9.83 9.15 23.22
N SER A 761 -9.12 10.28 23.24
CA SER A 761 -9.72 11.61 23.29
C SER A 761 -10.29 12.08 21.94
N ALA A 762 -9.74 11.63 20.82
CA ALA A 762 -10.14 12.06 19.49
C ALA A 762 -11.11 11.09 18.79
N LEU A 763 -10.72 9.82 18.58
CA LEU A 763 -11.48 8.86 17.77
C LEU A 763 -12.55 8.12 18.60
N TYR A 764 -12.18 7.65 19.78
CA TYR A 764 -13.06 6.89 20.69
C TYR A 764 -13.85 7.79 21.65
N SER A 765 -14.01 9.08 21.29
CA SER A 765 -14.82 10.00 22.08
C SER A 765 -16.31 9.72 21.90
N SER A 766 -17.04 9.59 23.01
CA SER A 766 -18.50 9.47 23.01
C SER A 766 -19.23 10.73 22.47
N LYS A 767 -18.48 11.81 22.25
CA LYS A 767 -18.96 13.04 21.62
C LYS A 767 -19.06 12.93 20.10
N ASN A 768 -18.33 12.01 19.46
CA ASN A 768 -18.38 11.89 18.00
C ASN A 768 -19.69 11.23 17.56
N ALA A 769 -20.39 11.82 16.59
CA ALA A 769 -21.64 11.31 16.03
C ALA A 769 -21.69 11.50 14.50
N ILE A 770 -22.59 10.78 13.85
CA ILE A 770 -22.89 10.86 12.42
C ILE A 770 -24.36 11.28 12.26
N ILE A 771 -24.63 12.21 11.34
CA ILE A 771 -25.99 12.59 10.97
C ILE A 771 -26.68 11.46 10.19
N THR A 772 -27.80 10.96 10.70
CA THR A 772 -28.55 9.83 10.11
C THR A 772 -29.76 10.28 9.28
N ILE A 773 -30.27 11.48 9.52
CA ILE A 773 -31.44 12.04 8.82
C ILE A 773 -31.01 12.94 7.66
N ARG A 774 -31.74 12.90 6.54
CA ARG A 774 -31.51 13.79 5.40
C ARG A 774 -32.04 15.19 5.69
N ASN A 775 -31.21 16.21 5.50
CA ASN A 775 -31.52 17.63 5.73
C ASN A 775 -32.07 17.90 7.14
N PRO A 776 -31.25 17.69 8.19
CA PRO A 776 -31.70 17.94 9.55
C PRO A 776 -32.02 19.42 9.76
N ILE A 777 -33.14 19.70 10.43
CA ILE A 777 -33.48 21.05 10.89
C ILE A 777 -32.64 21.31 12.14
N ILE A 778 -31.94 22.44 12.14
CA ILE A 778 -31.00 22.80 13.20
C ILE A 778 -31.50 24.07 13.86
N HIS A 779 -31.72 23.97 15.16
CA HIS A 779 -32.34 25.00 15.97
C HIS A 779 -31.29 25.80 16.75
N SER A 780 -31.56 27.08 17.01
CA SER A 780 -30.68 27.92 17.83
C SER A 780 -30.83 27.65 19.32
N LEU A 781 -32.01 27.17 19.76
CA LEU A 781 -32.33 26.77 21.13
C LEU A 781 -32.95 25.36 21.13
N PRO A 782 -32.96 24.64 22.26
CA PRO A 782 -33.55 23.30 22.36
C PRO A 782 -35.10 23.36 22.41
N THR A 783 -35.71 24.05 21.45
CA THR A 783 -37.16 24.23 21.30
C THR A 783 -37.53 24.33 19.82
N ASP A 784 -38.66 23.71 19.44
CA ASP A 784 -39.15 23.69 18.06
C ASP A 784 -39.45 25.09 17.49
N ASP A 785 -39.84 26.04 18.35
CA ASP A 785 -40.19 27.42 17.97
C ASP A 785 -38.98 28.35 17.74
N SER A 786 -37.75 27.86 17.94
CA SER A 786 -36.55 28.68 17.84
C SER A 786 -36.11 28.91 16.39
N ALA A 787 -35.40 30.01 16.15
CA ALA A 787 -34.90 30.36 14.82
C ALA A 787 -33.96 29.27 14.28
N GLU A 788 -34.16 28.88 13.02
CA GLU A 788 -33.32 27.90 12.34
C GLU A 788 -31.92 28.47 12.06
N VAL A 789 -30.89 27.70 12.41
CA VAL A 789 -29.51 28.01 12.09
C VAL A 789 -29.19 27.44 10.71
N LYS A 790 -28.80 28.31 9.77
CA LYS A 790 -28.29 27.87 8.45
C LYS A 790 -26.93 27.18 8.61
N MET A 791 -26.95 25.89 8.92
CA MET A 791 -25.78 25.02 8.91
C MET A 791 -25.99 23.96 7.82
N LEU A 792 -25.04 23.86 6.89
CA LEU A 792 -25.12 22.95 5.75
C LEU A 792 -24.56 21.59 6.17
N LEU A 793 -25.41 20.74 6.75
CA LEU A 793 -25.10 19.35 7.09
C LEU A 793 -25.83 18.40 6.15
N SER A 794 -25.09 17.44 5.61
CA SER A 794 -25.59 16.35 4.79
C SER A 794 -25.70 15.05 5.60
N ILE A 795 -26.52 14.13 5.11
CA ILE A 795 -26.60 12.77 5.67
C ILE A 795 -25.21 12.10 5.60
N GLY A 796 -24.79 11.45 6.69
CA GLY A 796 -23.46 10.84 6.81
C GLY A 796 -22.35 11.78 7.29
N ASP A 797 -22.61 13.08 7.44
CA ASP A 797 -21.63 14.02 7.98
C ASP A 797 -21.28 13.72 9.44
N GLU A 798 -19.99 13.86 9.76
CA GLU A 798 -19.46 13.66 11.11
C GLU A 798 -19.53 14.95 11.93
N VAL A 799 -20.17 14.88 13.09
CA VAL A 799 -20.38 16.02 14.01
C VAL A 799 -19.93 15.66 15.42
N LYS A 800 -19.72 16.68 16.27
CA LYS A 800 -19.45 16.49 17.71
C LYS A 800 -20.63 16.96 18.55
N VAL A 801 -21.19 16.06 19.33
CA VAL A 801 -22.20 16.32 20.37
C VAL A 801 -21.50 16.95 21.57
N GLN A 802 -21.84 18.21 21.86
CA GLN A 802 -21.27 18.98 22.97
C GLN A 802 -22.08 18.81 24.25
N ASP A 803 -23.40 18.83 24.14
CA ASP A 803 -24.33 18.79 25.26
C ASP A 803 -25.63 18.05 24.87
N LYS A 804 -26.38 17.57 25.87
CA LYS A 804 -27.69 16.92 25.70
C LYS A 804 -28.68 17.47 26.72
N MET A 805 -29.85 17.89 26.25
CA MET A 805 -30.96 18.39 27.08
C MET A 805 -32.28 17.85 26.57
N ASP A 806 -33.04 17.13 27.40
CA ASP A 806 -34.44 16.66 27.18
C ASP A 806 -34.88 16.53 25.71
N GLY A 807 -34.43 15.47 25.03
CA GLY A 807 -34.79 15.17 23.64
C GLY A 807 -33.93 15.87 22.57
N TRP A 808 -33.06 16.80 22.98
CA TRP A 808 -32.17 17.58 22.13
C TRP A 808 -30.69 17.30 22.38
N SER A 809 -29.90 17.41 21.33
CA SER A 809 -28.44 17.30 21.31
C SER A 809 -27.84 18.55 20.67
N LEU A 810 -26.94 19.22 21.39
CA LEU A 810 -26.17 20.34 20.86
C LEU A 810 -25.02 19.80 20.02
N ILE A 811 -25.05 20.01 18.72
CA ILE A 811 -24.03 19.54 17.78
C ILE A 811 -23.15 20.68 17.29
N SER A 812 -21.91 20.35 16.99
CA SER A 812 -20.95 21.24 16.35
C SER A 812 -20.37 20.61 15.10
N SER A 813 -20.21 21.43 14.05
CA SER A 813 -19.54 21.02 12.81
C SER A 813 -18.07 20.66 13.07
N LYS A 814 -17.45 19.85 12.21
CA LYS A 814 -16.07 19.35 12.31
C LYS A 814 -15.01 20.45 12.58
N ASN A 815 -15.28 21.69 12.15
CA ASN A 815 -14.40 22.84 12.36
C ASN A 815 -14.73 23.70 13.60
N ASN A 816 -15.67 23.27 14.45
CA ASN A 816 -16.20 24.00 15.62
C ASN A 816 -16.74 25.43 15.32
N LYS A 817 -16.93 25.80 14.06
CA LYS A 817 -17.34 27.17 13.66
C LYS A 817 -18.82 27.45 13.88
N THR A 818 -19.66 26.42 13.85
CA THR A 818 -21.11 26.53 13.93
C THR A 818 -21.65 25.48 14.89
N ILE A 819 -22.55 25.91 15.76
CA ILE A 819 -23.17 25.10 16.81
C ILE A 819 -24.70 25.24 16.66
N GLY A 820 -25.44 24.17 16.90
CA GLY A 820 -26.91 24.21 16.90
C GLY A 820 -27.52 22.96 17.52
N TRP A 821 -28.79 23.04 17.89
CA TRP A 821 -29.54 21.98 18.53
C TRP A 821 -30.25 21.14 17.48
N VAL A 822 -30.19 19.81 17.63
CA VAL A 822 -30.94 18.83 16.83
C VAL A 822 -31.64 17.86 17.77
N THR A 823 -32.71 17.22 17.30
CA THR A 823 -33.36 16.17 18.08
C THR A 823 -32.43 14.95 18.22
N ASN A 824 -32.54 14.21 19.33
CA ASN A 824 -31.64 13.11 19.66
C ASN A 824 -31.60 11.98 18.61
N ASN A 825 -32.66 11.82 17.80
CA ASN A 825 -32.72 10.80 16.76
C ASN A 825 -32.01 11.22 15.46
N THR A 826 -31.55 12.47 15.38
CA THR A 826 -30.91 13.04 14.18
C THR A 826 -29.45 12.63 14.02
N ALA A 827 -28.76 12.33 15.12
CA ALA A 827 -27.34 12.03 15.14
C ALA A 827 -27.04 10.78 15.97
N ALA A 828 -26.39 9.78 15.37
CA ALA A 828 -26.01 8.54 16.03
C ALA A 828 -24.55 8.60 16.50
N GLN A 829 -24.30 8.25 17.77
CA GLN A 829 -22.94 8.23 18.33
C GLN A 829 -22.08 7.15 17.66
N ILE A 830 -20.84 7.52 17.33
CA ILE A 830 -19.85 6.62 16.72
C ILE A 830 -19.28 5.66 17.76
N TRP A 831 -19.06 6.12 18.99
CA TRP A 831 -18.56 5.29 20.09
C TRP A 831 -19.48 5.43 21.31
N PRO A 832 -20.47 4.54 21.49
CA PRO A 832 -21.46 4.65 22.56
C PRO A 832 -21.01 4.05 23.91
N TYR A 833 -19.80 3.51 23.98
CA TYR A 833 -19.32 2.66 25.07
C TYR A 833 -18.40 3.35 26.08
#